data_AF-A0A7S4P8A5-F1
#
_entry.id   AF-A0A7S4P8A5-F1
#
_cell.length_a   1.000
_cell.length_b   1.000
_cell.length_c   1.000
_cell.angle_alpha   90.00
_cell.angle_beta   90.00
_cell.angle_gamma   90.00
#
_symmetry.space_group_name_H-M   'P 1'
#
loop_
_entity.id
_entity.type
_entity.pdbx_description
1 polymer ?
#
loop_
_entity_poly.entity_id
_entity_poly.type
_entity_poly.pdbx_seq_one_letter_code
_entity_poly.pdbx_strand_id
1 'polypeptide(L)'
;MAKAAIEQMVRRFPNERQHRFLLVTTRYGGTVEAGWGDSQHVFLQKVKNAVARDLSDLPSAVRCCFDLLEKGRSTYDIDNYGQGRWPWMTMEAASVWILSDGCDISNDTGILSSFNLPRSEAPTSAELFLEPFRWDQRVWMTILRCPGCGSLPQELANNPGPAGSIADMTAGRAQVVQNMRELMKAVESLSSRLIAASVGVKIVPLEDDEENGFKDATRIKAPPQANTILVVASKAPQFWPIPDSTLLTESATSIVPRAALPVLSYKLVCGTGDGQGGEGQKDPAHDHTILFPEFYEVEPCAVTDYLRERCNALKNPRAILQLYVKGSSTPCPAAGEMPLSISPCAGEPFGFLRLIPQDGMGRIRPSSSSGVELALLPYNYPKLYEIVEELRKPNAGGIANKSTQTRQELEAYVRSVPPYYLKSLRKLLRNLGIAIADRTEPMHSQHLVHALTRLKFVKGERDKDRDVTSNQSPSDWLNTQESEALDEADLEYVNRLENGLKGIKSNIISRPIEPAGADGTYKNAFNIPRKSLLVQLRRMRFAVLGAQAGKVDRKLESRHDRSTHSVPIAEMGNFHEVLKRREAEGASPLRDPQLDMDELERRKRTQFGNPFSRKGDKGQGIMLSDEIDEAATGGNKQ
;
A
#
# COMPACT_ATOMS: atom_id res chain seq x y z
N MET A 1 -16.32 13.49 11.51
CA MET A 1 -15.70 14.02 10.27
C MET A 1 -14.89 12.95 9.55
N ALA A 2 -13.89 12.33 10.19
CA ALA A 2 -13.07 11.24 9.62
C ALA A 2 -13.89 10.12 8.93
N LYS A 3 -14.90 9.54 9.61
CA LYS A 3 -15.74 8.48 9.04
C LYS A 3 -16.41 8.87 7.70
N ALA A 4 -16.92 10.09 7.59
CA ALA A 4 -17.53 10.58 6.35
C ALA A 4 -16.50 10.71 5.22
N ALA A 5 -15.27 11.10 5.53
CA ALA A 5 -14.18 11.16 4.56
C ALA A 5 -13.80 9.76 4.04
N ILE A 6 -13.75 8.76 4.92
CA ILE A 6 -13.50 7.36 4.57
C ILE A 6 -14.62 6.84 3.66
N GLU A 7 -15.89 7.04 4.03
CA GLU A 7 -17.03 6.62 3.19
C GLU A 7 -16.99 7.25 1.79
N GLN A 8 -16.60 8.53 1.69
CA GLN A 8 -16.49 9.23 0.41
C GLN A 8 -15.28 8.77 -0.41
N MET A 9 -14.17 8.41 0.24
CA MET A 9 -13.03 7.79 -0.44
C MET A 9 -13.42 6.44 -1.06
N VAL A 10 -14.08 5.59 -0.27
CA VAL A 10 -14.51 4.26 -0.71
C VAL A 10 -15.50 4.35 -1.88
N ARG A 11 -16.44 5.31 -1.85
CA ARG A 11 -17.38 5.54 -2.96
C ARG A 11 -16.72 5.90 -4.29
N ARG A 12 -15.53 6.50 -4.27
CA ARG A 12 -14.78 6.83 -5.50
C ARG A 12 -14.09 5.62 -6.13
N PHE A 13 -13.96 4.52 -5.39
CA PHE A 13 -13.33 3.28 -5.86
C PHE A 13 -14.34 2.12 -5.73
N PRO A 14 -15.40 2.08 -6.54
CA PRO A 14 -16.46 1.08 -6.42
C PRO A 14 -16.02 -0.33 -6.83
N ASN A 15 -14.90 -0.47 -7.56
CA ASN A 15 -14.43 -1.74 -8.08
C ASN A 15 -13.58 -2.51 -7.06
N GLU A 16 -14.22 -3.38 -6.27
CA GLU A 16 -13.57 -4.20 -5.24
C GLU A 16 -12.50 -5.17 -5.80
N ARG A 17 -12.58 -5.51 -7.11
CA ARG A 17 -11.56 -6.38 -7.74
C ARG A 17 -10.24 -5.65 -7.97
N GLN A 18 -10.29 -4.33 -8.16
CA GLN A 18 -9.12 -3.49 -8.42
C GLN A 18 -8.62 -2.78 -7.16
N HIS A 19 -9.53 -2.45 -6.24
CA HIS A 19 -9.22 -1.68 -5.05
C HIS A 19 -9.62 -2.44 -3.80
N ARG A 20 -8.67 -2.61 -2.88
CA ARG A 20 -8.89 -3.22 -1.57
C ARG A 20 -8.61 -2.20 -0.48
N PHE A 21 -9.50 -2.13 0.51
CA PHE A 21 -9.38 -1.25 1.66
C PHE A 21 -9.07 -2.06 2.91
N LEU A 22 -8.04 -1.66 3.64
CA LEU A 22 -7.61 -2.26 4.89
C LEU A 22 -7.84 -1.24 6.01
N LEU A 23 -8.25 -1.70 7.20
CA LEU A 23 -8.46 -0.84 8.36
C LEU A 23 -7.54 -1.27 9.50
N VAL A 24 -6.68 -0.36 9.91
CA VAL A 24 -5.86 -0.48 11.11
C VAL A 24 -6.21 0.65 12.06
N THR A 25 -6.34 0.34 13.34
CA THR A 25 -6.61 1.32 14.40
C THR A 25 -5.43 1.36 15.37
N THR A 26 -5.24 2.47 16.09
CA THR A 26 -4.13 2.64 17.07
C THR A 26 -4.33 1.84 18.36
N ARG A 27 -5.41 1.05 18.44
CA ARG A 27 -5.70 0.17 19.57
C ARG A 27 -4.58 -0.85 19.77
N TYR A 28 -4.08 -0.94 21.01
CA TYR A 28 -3.02 -1.88 21.45
C TYR A 28 -1.80 -1.92 20.51
N GLY A 29 -1.29 -0.75 20.11
CA GLY A 29 -0.11 -0.65 19.25
C GLY A 29 -0.36 -1.03 17.78
N GLY A 30 -1.61 -1.14 17.33
CA GLY A 30 -1.95 -1.40 15.92
C GLY A 30 -2.80 -2.66 15.73
N THR A 31 -4.12 -2.53 15.80
CA THR A 31 -5.04 -3.65 15.58
C THR A 31 -5.62 -3.61 14.17
N VAL A 32 -5.51 -4.71 13.43
CA VAL A 32 -6.13 -4.91 12.11
C VAL A 32 -7.61 -5.24 12.30
N GLU A 33 -8.49 -4.30 11.97
CA GLU A 33 -9.95 -4.46 12.06
C GLU A 33 -10.57 -4.96 10.76
N ALA A 34 -9.93 -4.69 9.63
CA ALA A 34 -10.28 -5.24 8.32
C ALA A 34 -8.99 -5.52 7.52
N GLY A 35 -8.82 -6.77 7.08
CA GLY A 35 -7.63 -7.27 6.40
C GLY A 35 -7.88 -7.66 4.93
N TRP A 36 -6.92 -8.37 4.33
CA TRP A 36 -6.93 -8.76 2.91
C TRP A 36 -8.06 -9.70 2.49
N GLY A 37 -8.72 -10.36 3.45
CA GLY A 37 -9.84 -11.28 3.21
C GLY A 37 -11.22 -10.62 3.31
N ASP A 38 -11.29 -9.37 3.78
CA ASP A 38 -12.56 -8.71 4.08
C ASP A 38 -13.12 -7.96 2.87
N SER A 39 -14.45 -7.97 2.73
CA SER A 39 -15.15 -7.20 1.70
C SER A 39 -15.23 -5.72 2.08
N GLN A 40 -15.49 -4.85 1.08
CA GLN A 40 -15.70 -3.42 1.33
C GLN A 40 -16.87 -3.16 2.27
N HIS A 41 -17.90 -4.01 2.24
CA HIS A 41 -19.01 -3.95 3.18
C HIS A 41 -18.57 -4.16 4.63
N VAL A 42 -17.76 -5.20 4.90
CA VAL A 42 -17.21 -5.49 6.23
C VAL A 42 -16.33 -4.31 6.69
N PHE A 43 -15.48 -3.80 5.81
CA PHE A 43 -14.67 -2.61 6.09
C PHE A 43 -15.53 -1.40 6.51
N LEU A 44 -16.58 -1.06 5.74
CA LEU A 44 -17.46 0.07 6.06
C LEU A 44 -18.25 -0.15 7.35
N GLN A 45 -18.67 -1.39 7.63
CA GLN A 45 -19.31 -1.75 8.89
C GLN A 45 -18.37 -1.57 10.09
N LYS A 46 -17.11 -1.98 9.96
CA LYS A 46 -16.06 -1.76 10.97
C LYS A 46 -15.78 -0.27 11.19
N VAL A 47 -15.69 0.53 10.14
CA VAL A 47 -15.53 2.00 10.23
C VAL A 47 -16.72 2.65 10.95
N LYS A 48 -17.95 2.22 10.66
CA LYS A 48 -19.16 2.71 11.36
C LYS A 48 -19.11 2.40 12.85
N ASN A 49 -18.66 1.20 13.22
CA ASN A 49 -18.57 0.74 14.61
C ASN A 49 -17.31 1.20 15.35
N ALA A 50 -16.34 1.81 14.67
CA ALA A 50 -15.11 2.28 15.29
C ALA A 50 -15.38 3.35 16.37
N VAL A 51 -14.74 3.21 17.54
CA VAL A 51 -14.84 4.14 18.67
C VAL A 51 -13.43 4.53 19.12
N ALA A 52 -13.16 5.82 19.27
CA ALA A 52 -11.89 6.32 19.78
C ALA A 52 -11.86 6.22 21.32
N ARG A 53 -11.14 5.24 21.85
CA ARG A 53 -10.93 5.04 23.31
C ARG A 53 -9.48 4.80 23.70
N ASP A 54 -8.65 4.44 22.73
CA ASP A 54 -7.31 3.92 22.93
C ASP A 54 -6.26 5.04 22.81
N LEU A 55 -5.02 4.76 23.23
CA LEU A 55 -3.90 5.68 23.11
C LEU A 55 -3.56 5.96 21.65
N SER A 56 -2.85 7.07 21.43
CA SER A 56 -2.42 7.52 20.10
C SER A 56 -1.05 6.93 19.73
N ASP A 57 -0.88 5.61 19.85
CA ASP A 57 0.35 4.91 19.46
C ASP A 57 0.41 4.76 17.93
N LEU A 58 0.65 5.89 17.28
CA LEU A 58 0.75 5.99 15.84
C LEU A 58 1.96 5.24 15.27
N PRO A 59 3.17 5.28 15.86
CA PRO A 59 4.32 4.56 15.33
C PRO A 59 4.10 3.05 15.22
N SER A 60 3.57 2.41 16.26
CA SER A 60 3.29 0.97 16.22
C SER A 60 2.15 0.64 15.25
N ALA A 61 1.11 1.46 15.19
CA ALA A 61 0.01 1.28 14.23
C ALA A 61 0.48 1.40 12.76
N VAL A 62 1.36 2.37 12.47
CA VAL A 62 1.92 2.56 11.13
C VAL A 62 2.86 1.39 10.77
N ARG A 63 3.65 0.89 11.72
CA ARG A 63 4.41 -0.35 11.51
C ARG A 63 3.49 -1.53 11.17
N CYS A 64 2.41 -1.72 11.94
CA CYS A 64 1.42 -2.76 11.68
C CYS A 64 0.80 -2.63 10.27
N CYS A 65 0.53 -1.41 9.81
CA CYS A 65 0.12 -1.16 8.41
C CYS A 65 1.15 -1.66 7.39
N PHE A 66 2.45 -1.36 7.60
CA PHE A 66 3.50 -1.80 6.67
C PHE A 66 3.70 -3.32 6.70
N ASP A 67 3.63 -3.93 7.87
CA ASP A 67 3.70 -5.40 8.04
C ASP A 67 2.51 -6.07 7.33
N LEU A 68 1.31 -5.49 7.42
CA LEU A 68 0.12 -5.94 6.70
C LEU A 68 0.28 -5.78 5.18
N LEU A 69 0.88 -4.69 4.71
CA LEU A 69 1.16 -4.49 3.29
C LEU A 69 2.19 -5.50 2.77
N GLU A 70 3.24 -5.83 3.53
CA GLU A 70 4.21 -6.86 3.16
C GLU A 70 3.54 -8.22 2.90
N LYS A 71 2.50 -8.56 3.66
CA LYS A 71 1.71 -9.77 3.42
C LYS A 71 1.11 -9.78 2.00
N GLY A 72 0.58 -8.65 1.54
CA GLY A 72 0.12 -8.48 0.16
C GLY A 72 1.25 -8.63 -0.86
N ARG A 73 2.39 -7.99 -0.61
CA ARG A 73 3.58 -8.06 -1.49
C ARG A 73 4.09 -9.50 -1.67
N SER A 74 4.01 -10.30 -0.61
CA SER A 74 4.50 -11.67 -0.59
C SER A 74 3.72 -12.58 -1.54
N THR A 75 2.46 -12.26 -1.86
CA THR A 75 1.66 -13.02 -2.82
C THR A 75 2.22 -12.94 -4.25
N TYR A 76 2.85 -11.82 -4.61
CA TYR A 76 3.31 -11.54 -5.97
C TYR A 76 4.84 -11.54 -6.13
N ASP A 77 5.59 -11.79 -5.06
CA ASP A 77 7.06 -11.83 -5.04
C ASP A 77 7.73 -10.61 -5.71
N ILE A 78 7.20 -9.42 -5.44
CA ILE A 78 7.64 -8.15 -6.06
C ILE A 78 8.96 -7.58 -5.50
N ASP A 79 9.53 -8.22 -4.49
CA ASP A 79 10.77 -7.80 -3.87
C ASP A 79 11.98 -8.44 -4.56
N ASN A 80 12.51 -7.74 -5.55
CA ASN A 80 13.61 -8.18 -6.41
C ASN A 80 15.02 -7.94 -5.80
N TYR A 81 15.19 -8.25 -4.52
CA TYR A 81 16.44 -7.97 -3.80
C TYR A 81 17.65 -8.65 -4.50
N GLY A 82 18.70 -7.86 -4.79
CA GLY A 82 19.90 -8.31 -5.52
C GLY A 82 19.81 -8.22 -7.06
N GLN A 83 18.69 -7.76 -7.62
CA GLN A 83 18.46 -7.67 -9.07
C GLN A 83 18.26 -6.21 -9.57
N GLY A 84 18.76 -5.23 -8.83
CA GLY A 84 18.45 -3.80 -9.05
C GLY A 84 17.02 -3.45 -8.61
N ARG A 85 16.56 -2.23 -8.86
CA ARG A 85 15.16 -1.81 -8.59
C ARG A 85 14.38 -1.79 -9.89
N TRP A 86 13.20 -2.39 -9.96
CA TRP A 86 12.39 -2.43 -11.18
C TRP A 86 11.17 -1.50 -11.04
N PRO A 87 11.18 -0.29 -11.62
CA PRO A 87 10.07 0.67 -11.45
C PRO A 87 8.75 0.17 -12.05
N TRP A 88 8.79 -0.76 -12.99
CA TRP A 88 7.60 -1.33 -13.63
C TRP A 88 6.95 -2.49 -12.87
N MET A 89 7.64 -3.08 -11.89
CA MET A 89 7.16 -4.27 -11.16
C MET A 89 6.11 -3.91 -10.10
N THR A 90 6.02 -2.63 -9.74
CA THR A 90 5.05 -2.09 -8.77
C THR A 90 3.71 -1.86 -9.47
N MET A 91 2.99 -2.94 -9.79
CA MET A 91 1.70 -2.85 -10.49
C MET A 91 0.53 -2.45 -9.56
N GLU A 92 0.70 -2.55 -8.23
CA GLU A 92 -0.32 -2.14 -7.27
C GLU A 92 0.17 -0.91 -6.49
N ALA A 93 -0.55 0.21 -6.62
CA ALA A 93 -0.28 1.41 -5.82
C ALA A 93 -0.69 1.15 -4.36
N ALA A 94 0.29 0.86 -3.49
CA ALA A 94 0.05 0.73 -2.06
C ALA A 94 0.18 2.10 -1.39
N SER A 95 -0.86 2.56 -0.69
CA SER A 95 -0.84 3.83 0.03
C SER A 95 -1.51 3.69 1.39
N VAL A 96 -0.90 4.29 2.40
CA VAL A 96 -1.40 4.37 3.76
C VAL A 96 -1.98 5.77 3.94
N TRP A 97 -3.26 5.87 4.28
CA TRP A 97 -3.89 7.14 4.61
C TRP A 97 -4.15 7.23 6.11
N ILE A 98 -3.48 8.18 6.75
CA ILE A 98 -3.57 8.43 8.20
C ILE A 98 -4.52 9.61 8.44
N LEU A 99 -5.53 9.37 9.27
CA LEU A 99 -6.41 10.40 9.81
C LEU A 99 -6.09 10.59 11.29
N SER A 100 -5.62 11.79 11.65
CA SER A 100 -5.24 12.13 13.01
C SER A 100 -5.69 13.56 13.34
N ASP A 101 -5.83 13.88 14.61
CA ASP A 101 -6.01 15.24 15.13
C ASP A 101 -4.70 16.07 15.12
N GLY A 102 -3.54 15.42 14.95
CA GLY A 102 -2.23 16.06 14.93
C GLY A 102 -1.79 16.58 16.29
N CYS A 103 -2.32 16.00 17.35
CA CYS A 103 -1.86 16.16 18.73
C CYS A 103 -0.61 15.31 19.01
N ASP A 104 -0.07 15.41 20.22
CA ASP A 104 1.09 14.64 20.63
C ASP A 104 0.82 13.13 20.62
N ILE A 105 1.85 12.37 20.25
CA ILE A 105 1.80 10.92 20.14
C ILE A 105 1.98 10.32 21.54
N SER A 106 1.13 9.37 21.92
CA SER A 106 1.18 8.74 23.25
C SER A 106 1.20 7.22 23.14
N ASN A 107 2.12 6.61 23.87
CA ASN A 107 2.27 5.16 23.99
C ASN A 107 2.14 4.76 25.47
N ASP A 108 2.15 3.46 25.77
CA ASP A 108 2.05 2.95 27.15
C ASP A 108 3.17 3.49 28.07
N THR A 109 4.31 3.88 27.49
CA THR A 109 5.45 4.47 28.21
C THR A 109 5.32 5.98 28.47
N GLY A 110 4.43 6.68 27.76
CA GLY A 110 4.26 8.14 27.87
C GLY A 110 4.15 8.87 26.53
N ILE A 111 4.34 10.19 26.56
CA ILE A 111 4.24 11.07 25.40
C ILE A 111 5.58 11.10 24.66
N LEU A 112 5.54 10.89 23.33
CA LEU A 112 6.72 10.87 22.48
C LEU A 112 7.02 12.27 21.93
N SER A 113 8.28 12.71 22.06
CA SER A 113 8.77 13.98 21.52
C SER A 113 9.07 13.93 20.02
N SER A 114 9.32 12.74 19.47
CA SER A 114 9.64 12.52 18.06
C SER A 114 8.97 11.25 17.53
N PHE A 115 8.59 11.28 16.25
CA PHE A 115 8.06 10.11 15.57
C PHE A 115 9.22 9.25 15.08
N ASN A 116 9.48 8.12 15.75
CA ASN A 116 10.42 7.12 15.28
C ASN A 116 9.65 5.83 15.00
N LEU A 117 9.81 5.33 13.78
CA LEU A 117 9.08 4.14 13.35
C LEU A 117 9.78 2.88 13.88
N PRO A 118 9.11 2.00 14.63
CA PRO A 118 9.71 0.76 15.11
C PRO A 118 10.13 -0.17 13.96
N ARG A 119 11.11 -1.04 14.21
CA ARG A 119 11.50 -2.09 13.24
C ARG A 119 10.32 -3.00 12.94
N SER A 120 10.14 -3.34 11.67
CA SER A 120 9.14 -4.30 11.20
C SER A 120 9.27 -5.65 11.88
N GLU A 121 8.14 -6.29 12.19
CA GLU A 121 8.09 -7.69 12.63
C GLU A 121 7.96 -8.67 11.45
N ALA A 122 7.77 -8.15 10.24
CA ALA A 122 7.73 -8.98 9.06
C ALA A 122 9.16 -9.37 8.63
N PRO A 123 9.44 -10.67 8.40
CA PRO A 123 10.77 -11.23 8.26
C PRO A 123 11.49 -10.73 7.02
N THR A 124 10.78 -10.42 5.93
CA THR A 124 11.44 -9.87 4.73
C THR A 124 11.94 -8.47 5.01
N SER A 125 11.10 -7.61 5.57
CA SER A 125 11.51 -6.25 5.92
C SER A 125 12.56 -6.24 7.02
N ALA A 126 12.42 -7.09 8.03
CA ALA A 126 13.35 -7.17 9.16
C ALA A 126 14.77 -7.61 8.74
N GLU A 127 14.90 -8.54 7.78
CA GLU A 127 16.21 -9.05 7.34
C GLU A 127 16.79 -8.29 6.13
N LEU A 128 15.96 -7.89 5.16
CA LEU A 128 16.43 -7.38 3.87
C LEU A 128 16.41 -5.86 3.75
N PHE A 129 15.73 -5.13 4.65
CA PHE A 129 15.53 -3.68 4.52
C PHE A 129 15.90 -2.92 5.80
N LEU A 130 16.33 -1.67 5.65
CA LEU A 130 16.65 -0.80 6.79
C LEU A 130 15.38 -0.21 7.40
N GLU A 131 14.47 0.27 6.56
CA GLU A 131 13.18 0.83 6.94
C GLU A 131 12.05 -0.19 6.75
N PRO A 132 10.96 -0.12 7.55
CA PRO A 132 9.85 -1.07 7.48
C PRO A 132 8.92 -0.86 6.28
N PHE A 133 9.03 0.28 5.57
CA PHE A 133 8.25 0.59 4.38
C PHE A 133 9.05 0.36 3.10
N ARG A 134 8.38 0.37 1.94
CA ARG A 134 9.00 0.20 0.61
C ARG A 134 8.84 1.44 -0.26
N TRP A 135 9.67 1.55 -1.29
CA TRP A 135 9.69 2.70 -2.20
C TRP A 135 8.38 2.99 -2.94
N ASP A 136 7.48 2.01 -3.06
CA ASP A 136 6.17 2.12 -3.68
C ASP A 136 5.03 2.33 -2.67
N GLN A 137 5.37 2.42 -1.37
CA GLN A 137 4.42 2.67 -0.29
C GLN A 137 4.50 4.14 0.14
N ARG A 138 3.36 4.82 0.12
CA ARG A 138 3.27 6.24 0.49
C ARG A 138 2.37 6.46 1.68
N VAL A 139 2.76 7.40 2.55
CA VAL A 139 1.91 7.83 3.65
C VAL A 139 1.31 9.20 3.37
N TRP A 140 0.00 9.23 3.22
CA TRP A 140 -0.78 10.46 3.16
C TRP A 140 -1.34 10.75 4.53
N MET A 141 -1.07 11.92 5.08
CA MET A 141 -1.58 12.29 6.39
C MET A 141 -2.56 13.45 6.24
N THR A 142 -3.79 13.27 6.73
CA THR A 142 -4.75 14.36 6.84
C THR A 142 -5.00 14.66 8.31
N ILE A 143 -4.62 15.86 8.72
CA ILE A 143 -4.69 16.31 10.11
C ILE A 143 -5.96 17.13 10.29
N LEU A 144 -6.84 16.68 11.16
CA LEU A 144 -8.16 17.26 11.42
C LEU A 144 -8.06 18.28 12.56
N ARG A 145 -7.68 19.52 12.25
CA ARG A 145 -7.67 20.63 13.21
C ARG A 145 -8.91 21.48 13.06
N CYS A 146 -10.06 20.92 13.43
CA CYS A 146 -11.31 21.66 13.43
C CYS A 146 -11.41 22.54 14.69
N PRO A 147 -11.35 23.89 14.57
CA PRO A 147 -11.50 24.75 15.73
C PRO A 147 -12.89 24.57 16.36
N GLY A 148 -12.92 24.36 17.68
CA GLY A 148 -14.19 24.27 18.44
C GLY A 148 -14.85 25.63 18.66
N CYS A 149 -14.05 26.68 18.89
CA CYS A 149 -14.48 28.08 18.99
C CYS A 149 -13.30 29.01 18.66
N GLY A 150 -13.49 29.97 17.76
CA GLY A 150 -12.44 30.91 17.34
C GLY A 150 -11.53 30.41 16.22
N SER A 151 -10.60 31.25 15.75
CA SER A 151 -9.58 30.89 14.77
C SER A 151 -8.32 30.36 15.47
N LEU A 152 -7.76 29.26 14.97
CA LEU A 152 -6.45 28.77 15.44
C LEU A 152 -5.34 29.76 15.03
N PRO A 153 -4.29 29.93 15.86
CA PRO A 153 -3.09 30.66 15.45
C PRO A 153 -2.51 30.06 14.15
N GLN A 154 -2.11 30.93 13.21
CA GLN A 154 -1.69 30.53 11.86
C GLN A 154 -0.48 29.56 11.86
N GLU A 155 0.39 29.65 12.86
CA GLU A 155 1.53 28.74 13.04
C GLU A 155 1.10 27.31 13.39
N LEU A 156 0.07 27.16 14.23
CA LEU A 156 -0.51 25.86 14.59
C LEU A 156 -1.43 25.32 13.49
N ALA A 157 -2.01 26.21 12.67
CA ALA A 157 -2.90 25.84 11.58
C ALA A 157 -2.19 25.08 10.45
N ASN A 158 -0.88 25.26 10.26
CA ASN A 158 -0.13 24.68 9.15
C ASN A 158 0.90 23.62 9.58
N ASN A 159 1.25 23.53 10.87
CA ASN A 159 2.29 22.62 11.33
C ASN A 159 1.76 21.17 11.41
N PRO A 160 2.26 20.20 10.62
CA PRO A 160 1.75 18.84 10.66
C PRO A 160 2.09 18.05 11.94
N GLY A 161 2.82 18.64 12.88
CA GLY A 161 3.23 18.00 14.13
C GLY A 161 4.32 16.94 13.94
N PRO A 162 4.74 16.23 15.01
CA PRO A 162 5.83 15.25 14.95
C PRO A 162 5.52 14.08 14.02
N ALA A 163 4.24 13.69 13.95
CA ALA A 163 3.74 12.64 13.08
C ALA A 163 3.82 13.00 11.59
N GLY A 164 3.92 14.28 11.21
CA GLY A 164 4.05 14.69 9.81
C GLY A 164 5.31 14.16 9.11
N SER A 165 6.39 13.94 9.87
CA SER A 165 7.69 13.49 9.36
C SER A 165 7.62 12.16 8.61
N ILE A 166 6.69 11.26 8.95
CA ILE A 166 6.52 9.97 8.23
C ILE A 166 6.02 10.14 6.80
N ALA A 167 5.21 11.17 6.55
CA ALA A 167 4.76 11.47 5.21
C ALA A 167 5.96 11.90 4.33
N ASP A 168 6.85 12.74 4.87
CA ASP A 168 8.05 13.17 4.15
C ASP A 168 9.04 12.01 3.92
N MET A 169 9.20 11.12 4.91
CA MET A 169 10.06 9.93 4.79
C MET A 169 9.61 8.96 3.69
N THR A 170 8.30 8.89 3.40
CA THR A 170 7.71 7.96 2.43
C THR A 170 7.33 8.61 1.10
N ALA A 171 7.82 9.83 0.84
CA ALA A 171 7.46 10.62 -0.36
C ALA A 171 5.96 10.96 -0.46
N GLY A 172 5.24 10.91 0.65
CA GLY A 172 3.86 11.32 0.77
C GLY A 172 3.72 12.81 1.10
N ARG A 173 2.55 13.21 1.61
CA ARG A 173 2.30 14.58 2.05
C ARG A 173 1.41 14.59 3.29
N ALA A 174 1.71 15.49 4.21
CA ALA A 174 0.83 15.84 5.31
C ALA A 174 0.05 17.12 4.97
N GLN A 175 -1.27 17.08 5.10
CA GLN A 175 -2.15 18.23 4.90
C GLN A 175 -2.98 18.49 6.15
N VAL A 176 -3.03 19.75 6.59
CA VAL A 176 -3.89 20.17 7.70
C VAL A 176 -5.21 20.68 7.14
N VAL A 177 -6.31 20.25 7.75
CA VAL A 177 -7.67 20.53 7.32
C VAL A 177 -8.45 21.08 8.50
N GLN A 178 -9.17 22.19 8.29
CA GLN A 178 -9.90 22.87 9.36
C GLN A 178 -11.41 22.66 9.28
N ASN A 179 -11.95 22.39 8.09
CA ASN A 179 -13.39 22.25 7.90
C ASN A 179 -13.73 21.09 6.95
N MET A 180 -15.01 20.69 6.93
CA MET A 180 -15.48 19.58 6.10
C MET A 180 -15.25 19.84 4.59
N ARG A 181 -15.33 21.09 4.13
CA ARG A 181 -15.15 21.43 2.71
C ARG A 181 -13.71 21.19 2.26
N GLU A 182 -12.74 21.65 3.05
CA GLU A 182 -11.32 21.37 2.85
C GLU A 182 -11.04 19.87 2.92
N LEU A 183 -11.67 19.15 3.85
CA LEU A 183 -11.52 17.70 3.92
C LEU A 183 -11.99 17.00 2.65
N MET A 184 -13.16 17.39 2.14
CA MET A 184 -13.71 16.79 0.93
C MET A 184 -12.84 17.11 -0.31
N LYS A 185 -12.28 18.32 -0.39
CA LYS A 185 -11.31 18.70 -1.44
C LYS A 185 -10.00 17.92 -1.32
N ALA A 186 -9.52 17.72 -0.09
CA ALA A 186 -8.35 16.91 0.22
C ALA A 186 -8.55 15.45 -0.19
N VAL A 187 -9.71 14.86 0.10
CA VAL A 187 -10.07 13.50 -0.34
C VAL A 187 -10.13 13.41 -1.88
N GLU A 188 -10.69 14.42 -2.54
CA GLU A 188 -10.74 14.47 -4.01
C GLU A 188 -9.34 14.53 -4.62
N SER A 189 -8.48 15.43 -4.12
CA SER A 189 -7.08 15.53 -4.57
C SER A 189 -6.27 14.27 -4.26
N LEU A 190 -6.56 13.57 -3.17
CA LEU A 190 -5.89 12.32 -2.84
C LEU A 190 -6.36 11.20 -3.77
N SER A 191 -7.67 11.08 -3.98
CA SER A 191 -8.24 10.03 -4.85
C SER A 191 -7.72 10.10 -6.29
N SER A 192 -7.47 11.29 -6.85
CA SER A 192 -6.89 11.42 -8.19
C SER A 192 -5.42 10.99 -8.27
N ARG A 193 -4.67 11.10 -7.17
CA ARG A 193 -3.25 10.67 -7.08
C ARG A 193 -3.08 9.18 -6.84
N LEU A 194 -4.05 8.53 -6.19
CA LEU A 194 -4.00 7.10 -5.88
C LEU A 194 -4.19 6.19 -7.11
N ILE A 195 -4.63 6.75 -8.25
CA ILE A 195 -4.89 5.98 -9.49
C ILE A 195 -3.59 5.53 -10.16
N ALA A 196 -2.51 6.31 -10.06
CA ALA A 196 -1.27 6.06 -10.78
C ALA A 196 -0.22 5.37 -9.90
N ALA A 197 0.20 4.17 -10.31
CA ALA A 197 1.34 3.49 -9.71
C ALA A 197 2.61 4.34 -9.88
N SER A 198 3.32 4.54 -8.79
CA SER A 198 4.46 5.44 -8.79
C SER A 198 5.40 5.17 -7.63
N VAL A 199 6.69 5.29 -7.88
CA VAL A 199 7.76 4.91 -6.94
C VAL A 199 8.52 6.14 -6.45
N GLY A 200 8.93 6.12 -5.18
CA GLY A 200 9.73 7.16 -4.55
C GLY A 200 11.23 6.93 -4.72
N VAL A 201 11.96 7.99 -5.05
CA VAL A 201 13.41 7.99 -5.25
C VAL A 201 14.00 9.27 -4.67
N LYS A 202 15.05 9.19 -3.85
CA LYS A 202 15.73 10.38 -3.33
C LYS A 202 16.78 10.86 -4.32
N ILE A 203 16.80 12.14 -4.66
CA ILE A 203 17.80 12.73 -5.56
C ILE A 203 18.62 13.79 -4.83
N VAL A 204 19.95 13.68 -4.91
CA VAL A 204 20.94 14.48 -4.18
C VAL A 204 22.01 15.00 -5.15
N PRO A 205 22.51 16.24 -5.03
CA PRO A 205 23.64 16.68 -5.84
C PRO A 205 24.89 15.82 -5.56
N LEU A 206 25.73 15.60 -6.57
CA LEU A 206 27.04 14.98 -6.38
C LEU A 206 28.01 16.01 -5.74
N GLU A 207 28.78 15.58 -4.73
CA GLU A 207 29.58 16.45 -3.85
C GLU A 207 30.76 17.18 -4.53
N ASP A 208 31.03 16.92 -5.82
CA ASP A 208 32.20 17.43 -6.56
C ASP A 208 31.98 18.79 -7.29
N ASP A 209 30.84 19.45 -7.09
CA ASP A 209 30.49 20.69 -7.82
C ASP A 209 31.12 21.97 -7.23
N GLU A 210 31.83 21.91 -6.09
CA GLU A 210 32.54 23.09 -5.54
C GLU A 210 33.88 23.38 -6.27
N GLU A 211 34.54 22.36 -6.85
CA GLU A 211 35.87 22.54 -7.47
C GLU A 211 35.85 22.74 -8.99
N ASN A 212 34.78 22.38 -9.70
CA ASN A 212 34.66 22.54 -11.15
C ASN A 212 34.22 23.96 -11.56
N GLY A 213 35.06 24.96 -11.29
CA GLY A 213 35.44 26.02 -12.22
C GLY A 213 34.41 26.93 -12.92
N PHE A 214 33.09 26.83 -12.72
CA PHE A 214 32.12 27.73 -13.36
C PHE A 214 31.93 29.01 -12.53
N LYS A 215 32.94 29.90 -12.59
CA LYS A 215 32.82 31.28 -12.13
C LYS A 215 31.98 32.07 -13.13
N ASP A 216 30.66 31.91 -13.12
CA ASP A 216 29.79 32.74 -13.96
C ASP A 216 28.45 33.10 -13.29
N ALA A 217 27.92 34.26 -13.66
CA ALA A 217 26.99 35.11 -12.91
C ALA A 217 25.54 34.58 -12.69
N THR A 218 25.30 33.27 -12.73
CA THR A 218 23.98 32.65 -12.44
C THR A 218 24.08 31.61 -11.33
N ARG A 219 24.31 32.07 -10.09
CA ARG A 219 24.35 31.23 -8.88
C ARG A 219 22.94 30.74 -8.49
N ILE A 220 22.35 29.88 -9.31
CA ILE A 220 21.20 29.07 -8.90
C ILE A 220 21.75 27.92 -8.06
N LYS A 221 21.62 28.01 -6.73
CA LYS A 221 22.13 26.96 -5.84
C LYS A 221 21.34 25.67 -6.07
N ALA A 222 22.05 24.55 -6.15
CA ALA A 222 21.41 23.24 -6.09
C ALA A 222 20.57 23.14 -4.81
N PRO A 223 19.40 22.48 -4.84
CA PRO A 223 18.62 22.26 -3.64
C PRO A 223 19.50 21.55 -2.58
N PRO A 224 19.61 22.11 -1.36
CA PRO A 224 20.54 21.62 -0.34
C PRO A 224 20.11 20.28 0.30
N GLN A 225 18.89 19.83 0.02
CA GLN A 225 18.29 18.64 0.63
C GLN A 225 17.94 17.58 -0.42
N ALA A 226 18.07 16.31 -0.02
CA ALA A 226 17.60 15.18 -0.79
C ALA A 226 16.10 15.34 -1.08
N ASN A 227 15.73 15.50 -2.34
CA ASN A 227 14.33 15.60 -2.73
C ASN A 227 13.83 14.22 -3.13
N THR A 228 12.76 13.76 -2.47
CA THR A 228 12.11 12.52 -2.89
C THR A 228 11.23 12.82 -4.10
N ILE A 229 11.66 12.30 -5.24
CA ILE A 229 10.99 12.41 -6.53
C ILE A 229 10.10 11.19 -6.72
N LEU A 230 8.93 11.43 -7.32
CA LEU A 230 8.01 10.38 -7.68
C LEU A 230 8.10 10.10 -9.17
N VAL A 231 8.37 8.84 -9.48
CA VAL A 231 8.50 8.33 -10.84
C VAL A 231 7.22 7.57 -11.13
N VAL A 232 6.39 8.11 -12.03
CA VAL A 232 5.14 7.47 -12.46
C VAL A 232 5.51 6.35 -13.41
N ALA A 233 5.19 5.12 -13.00
CA ALA A 233 5.46 3.92 -13.79
C ALA A 233 4.62 3.99 -15.07
N SER A 234 5.28 4.28 -16.19
CA SER A 234 4.67 4.15 -17.51
C SER A 234 4.46 2.66 -17.82
N LYS A 235 3.57 2.33 -18.75
CA LYS A 235 3.53 0.99 -19.40
C LYS A 235 4.75 0.78 -20.32
N ALA A 236 5.91 1.32 -19.93
CA ALA A 236 7.15 1.28 -20.65
C ALA A 236 7.64 -0.17 -20.76
N PRO A 237 8.36 -0.51 -21.82
CA PRO A 237 8.90 -1.85 -21.97
C PRO A 237 9.96 -2.09 -20.89
N GLN A 238 9.99 -3.30 -20.34
CA GLN A 238 10.72 -3.67 -19.13
C GLN A 238 12.18 -4.06 -19.44
N PHE A 239 13.10 -3.09 -19.44
CA PHE A 239 14.50 -3.30 -19.77
C PHE A 239 15.46 -2.84 -18.66
N TRP A 240 15.39 -1.61 -18.18
CA TRP A 240 16.50 -1.00 -17.41
C TRP A 240 16.16 -0.79 -15.93
N PRO A 241 16.71 -1.62 -15.02
CA PRO A 241 16.55 -1.40 -13.59
C PRO A 241 17.32 -0.16 -13.12
N ILE A 242 16.98 0.37 -11.94
CA ILE A 242 17.83 1.31 -11.21
C ILE A 242 18.93 0.49 -10.49
N PRO A 243 20.21 0.88 -10.54
CA PRO A 243 21.28 0.17 -9.87
C PRO A 243 21.10 0.15 -8.35
N ASP A 244 21.58 -0.91 -7.70
CA ASP A 244 21.71 -0.90 -6.24
C ASP A 244 23.02 -0.23 -5.79
N SER A 245 23.01 0.33 -4.59
CA SER A 245 24.17 0.98 -3.97
C SER A 245 25.21 0.00 -3.42
N THR A 246 24.83 -1.28 -3.29
CA THR A 246 25.73 -2.35 -2.84
C THR A 246 25.57 -3.52 -3.78
N LEU A 247 26.65 -3.86 -4.48
CA LEU A 247 26.70 -5.09 -5.27
C LEU A 247 27.07 -6.24 -4.35
N LEU A 248 26.23 -7.26 -4.29
CA LEU A 248 26.50 -8.47 -3.53
C LEU A 248 27.50 -9.32 -4.31
N THR A 249 28.78 -9.22 -3.96
CA THR A 249 29.83 -10.05 -4.55
C THR A 249 29.69 -11.51 -4.08
N GLU A 250 30.19 -12.46 -4.87
CA GLU A 250 30.16 -13.90 -4.53
C GLU A 250 30.80 -14.20 -3.16
N SER A 251 31.75 -13.37 -2.73
CA SER A 251 32.45 -13.44 -1.44
C SER A 251 31.65 -12.91 -0.24
N ALA A 252 30.45 -12.36 -0.43
CA ALA A 252 29.66 -11.81 0.67
C ALA A 252 29.24 -12.91 1.66
N THR A 253 29.62 -12.74 2.92
CA THR A 253 29.31 -13.66 4.04
C THR A 253 28.00 -13.33 4.75
N SER A 254 27.45 -12.12 4.56
CA SER A 254 26.19 -11.67 5.15
C SER A 254 25.38 -10.82 4.17
N ILE A 255 24.08 -10.74 4.39
CA ILE A 255 23.16 -9.91 3.60
C ILE A 255 23.23 -8.48 4.13
N VAL A 256 23.28 -7.51 3.22
CA VAL A 256 23.35 -6.08 3.56
C VAL A 256 21.96 -5.45 3.43
N PRO A 257 21.30 -5.03 4.51
CA PRO A 257 19.95 -4.46 4.42
C PRO A 257 19.89 -3.28 3.44
N ARG A 258 18.88 -3.27 2.58
CA ARG A 258 18.65 -2.31 1.52
C ARG A 258 17.81 -1.14 2.03
N ALA A 259 18.19 0.10 1.69
CA ALA A 259 17.34 1.26 1.98
C ALA A 259 15.99 1.16 1.22
N ALA A 260 14.90 1.59 1.83
CA ALA A 260 13.57 1.58 1.20
C ALA A 260 13.58 2.42 -0.07
N LEU A 261 14.04 3.68 0.01
CA LEU A 261 14.13 4.61 -1.12
C LEU A 261 15.57 4.65 -1.68
N PRO A 262 15.79 4.40 -2.98
CA PRO A 262 17.13 4.56 -3.57
C PRO A 262 17.56 6.02 -3.58
N VAL A 263 18.85 6.27 -3.33
CA VAL A 263 19.47 7.60 -3.37
C VAL A 263 20.26 7.73 -4.67
N LEU A 264 19.83 8.64 -5.53
CA LEU A 264 20.48 8.96 -6.80
C LEU A 264 21.27 10.26 -6.64
N SER A 265 22.54 10.22 -7.01
CA SER A 265 23.37 11.42 -7.13
C SER A 265 23.21 11.99 -8.54
N TYR A 266 23.17 13.31 -8.69
CA TYR A 266 23.11 13.93 -10.02
C TYR A 266 24.24 14.92 -10.27
N LYS A 267 24.61 15.06 -11.55
CA LYS A 267 25.55 16.06 -12.06
C LYS A 267 24.93 16.77 -13.26
N LEU A 268 25.05 18.09 -13.33
CA LEU A 268 24.58 18.87 -14.47
C LEU A 268 25.53 18.66 -15.66
N VAL A 269 24.99 18.28 -16.81
CA VAL A 269 25.76 18.16 -18.06
C VAL A 269 25.06 18.96 -19.16
N CYS A 270 25.80 19.91 -19.75
CA CYS A 270 25.30 20.80 -20.78
C CYS A 270 25.84 20.38 -22.14
N GLY A 271 24.96 20.23 -23.15
CA GLY A 271 25.41 20.01 -24.52
C GLY A 271 25.99 21.28 -25.11
N THR A 272 27.23 21.21 -25.60
CA THR A 272 27.83 22.28 -26.39
C THR A 272 27.17 22.29 -27.75
N GLY A 273 26.24 23.24 -27.97
CA GLY A 273 25.52 23.40 -29.23
C GLY A 273 26.40 23.81 -30.42
N ASP A 274 27.69 24.10 -30.21
CA ASP A 274 28.61 24.56 -31.24
C ASP A 274 29.86 23.68 -31.26
N GLY A 275 30.22 23.17 -32.45
CA GLY A 275 31.41 22.36 -32.72
C GLY A 275 32.76 23.08 -32.55
N GLN A 276 32.93 23.85 -31.48
CA GLN A 276 34.16 24.53 -31.09
C GLN A 276 34.61 24.21 -29.64
N GLY A 277 34.05 23.16 -29.02
CA GLY A 277 34.68 22.51 -27.87
C GLY A 277 35.65 21.43 -28.35
N GLY A 278 36.85 21.36 -27.75
CA GLY A 278 37.91 20.42 -28.15
C GLY A 278 37.43 18.98 -28.32
N GLU A 279 38.10 18.26 -29.22
CA GLU A 279 37.87 16.85 -29.56
C GLU A 279 37.63 16.00 -28.29
N GLY A 280 36.37 15.64 -28.00
CA GLY A 280 36.06 14.69 -26.94
C GLY A 280 34.69 14.79 -26.27
N GLN A 281 34.02 15.94 -26.26
CA GLN A 281 32.75 16.08 -25.53
C GLN A 281 31.55 16.17 -26.48
N LYS A 282 31.12 15.01 -26.99
CA LYS A 282 29.88 14.88 -27.77
C LYS A 282 28.67 15.29 -26.92
N ASP A 283 27.65 15.86 -27.57
CA ASP A 283 26.40 16.31 -26.93
C ASP A 283 25.85 15.29 -25.91
N PRO A 284 25.76 15.59 -24.60
CA PRO A 284 25.05 14.77 -23.60
C PRO A 284 23.58 14.46 -23.93
N ALA A 285 22.97 15.27 -24.80
CA ALA A 285 21.62 15.04 -25.34
C ALA A 285 21.65 14.32 -26.69
N HIS A 286 22.77 13.69 -27.06
CA HIS A 286 22.84 12.83 -28.23
C HIS A 286 21.66 11.87 -28.23
N ASP A 287 21.10 11.61 -29.40
CA ASP A 287 19.93 10.76 -29.50
C ASP A 287 20.31 9.32 -29.15
N HIS A 288 20.23 8.98 -27.86
CA HIS A 288 20.49 7.66 -27.32
C HIS A 288 19.35 6.67 -27.63
N THR A 289 18.44 7.00 -28.55
CA THR A 289 17.34 6.14 -28.99
C THR A 289 17.81 4.74 -29.43
N ILE A 290 19.05 4.61 -29.93
CA ILE A 290 19.65 3.31 -30.27
C ILE A 290 19.77 2.35 -29.06
N LEU A 291 19.86 2.89 -27.85
CA LEU A 291 19.95 2.12 -26.60
C LEU A 291 18.58 1.81 -25.98
N PHE A 292 17.48 2.19 -26.66
CA PHE A 292 16.10 2.02 -26.21
C PHE A 292 15.89 2.56 -24.77
N PRO A 293 16.03 3.88 -24.55
CA PRO A 293 15.80 4.49 -23.26
C PRO A 293 14.33 4.34 -22.81
N GLU A 294 14.14 4.14 -21.52
CA GLU A 294 12.81 4.12 -20.91
C GLU A 294 12.50 5.47 -20.26
N PHE A 295 11.34 6.02 -20.59
CA PHE A 295 10.92 7.32 -20.09
C PHE A 295 9.82 7.17 -19.04
N TYR A 296 10.04 7.83 -17.91
CA TYR A 296 9.10 7.90 -16.81
C TYR A 296 8.75 9.36 -16.54
N GLU A 297 7.47 9.62 -16.28
CA GLU A 297 7.03 10.95 -15.87
C GLU A 297 7.39 11.20 -14.40
N VAL A 298 7.83 12.41 -14.13
CA VAL A 298 8.29 12.81 -12.80
C VAL A 298 7.32 13.81 -12.17
N GLU A 299 6.94 13.63 -10.90
CA GLU A 299 6.14 14.64 -10.19
C GLU A 299 6.95 15.92 -9.89
N PRO A 300 6.29 17.10 -9.84
CA PRO A 300 6.95 18.36 -9.51
C PRO A 300 7.62 18.34 -8.12
N CYS A 301 8.90 18.68 -8.08
CA CYS A 301 9.72 18.85 -6.88
C CYS A 301 10.84 19.88 -7.11
N ALA A 302 11.56 20.25 -6.05
CA ALA A 302 12.63 21.25 -6.13
C ALA A 302 13.77 20.89 -7.11
N VAL A 303 14.06 19.60 -7.36
CA VAL A 303 15.03 19.19 -8.40
C VAL A 303 14.49 19.44 -9.81
N THR A 304 13.21 19.18 -10.06
CA THR A 304 12.59 19.48 -11.36
C THR A 304 12.52 20.98 -11.64
N ASP A 305 12.29 21.77 -10.58
CA ASP A 305 12.29 23.23 -10.67
C ASP A 305 13.71 23.75 -10.92
N TYR A 306 14.70 23.21 -10.21
CA TYR A 306 16.11 23.50 -10.44
C TYR A 306 16.55 23.22 -11.89
N LEU A 307 16.18 22.06 -12.45
CA LEU A 307 16.47 21.74 -13.85
C LEU A 307 15.84 22.76 -14.80
N ARG A 308 14.56 23.11 -14.58
CA ARG A 308 13.84 24.08 -15.41
C ARG A 308 14.50 25.46 -15.36
N GLU A 309 14.84 25.93 -14.18
CA GLU A 309 15.53 27.21 -13.98
C GLU A 309 16.91 27.22 -14.64
N ARG A 310 17.67 26.12 -14.52
CA ARG A 310 18.97 25.98 -15.18
C ARG A 310 18.88 25.96 -16.70
N CYS A 311 17.96 25.19 -17.28
CA CYS A 311 17.73 25.19 -18.73
C CYS A 311 17.36 26.59 -19.25
N ASN A 312 16.51 27.31 -18.52
CA ASN A 312 16.10 28.68 -18.86
C ASN A 312 17.28 29.66 -18.76
N ALA A 313 18.08 29.59 -17.69
CA ALA A 313 19.23 30.46 -17.48
C ALA A 313 20.33 30.24 -18.54
N LEU A 314 20.58 28.98 -18.90
CA LEU A 314 21.56 28.59 -19.92
C LEU A 314 21.06 28.78 -21.36
N LYS A 315 19.78 29.14 -21.55
CA LYS A 315 19.09 29.15 -22.86
C LYS A 315 19.31 27.86 -23.67
N ASN A 316 19.55 26.75 -22.97
CA ASN A 316 19.85 25.46 -23.57
C ASN A 316 18.81 24.43 -23.10
N PRO A 317 17.78 24.12 -23.92
CA PRO A 317 16.76 23.14 -23.57
C PRO A 317 17.30 21.70 -23.55
N ARG A 318 18.53 21.48 -24.01
CA ARG A 318 19.21 20.17 -24.04
C ARG A 318 20.08 19.90 -22.80
N ALA A 319 20.10 20.79 -21.82
CA ALA A 319 20.77 20.50 -20.55
C ALA A 319 20.07 19.34 -19.83
N ILE A 320 20.86 18.43 -19.27
CA ILE A 320 20.38 17.24 -18.56
C ILE A 320 21.01 17.15 -17.16
N LEU A 321 20.31 16.52 -16.22
CA LEU A 321 20.92 16.06 -14.97
C LEU A 321 21.25 14.58 -15.12
N GLN A 322 22.52 14.26 -15.28
CA GLN A 322 22.98 12.87 -15.39
C GLN A 322 22.98 12.22 -14.00
N LEU A 323 22.51 10.97 -13.92
CA LEU A 323 22.24 10.27 -12.66
C LEU A 323 23.24 9.14 -12.40
N TYR A 324 23.62 9.02 -11.12
CA TYR A 324 24.62 8.12 -10.58
C TYR A 324 24.09 7.44 -9.30
N VAL A 325 24.60 6.26 -8.97
CA VAL A 325 24.36 5.60 -7.68
C VAL A 325 25.71 5.30 -7.03
N LYS A 326 25.99 5.93 -5.89
CA LYS A 326 27.22 5.68 -5.12
C LYS A 326 27.30 4.20 -4.73
N GLY A 327 28.46 3.58 -4.92
CA GLY A 327 28.71 2.16 -4.59
C GLY A 327 28.17 1.14 -5.59
N SER A 328 27.61 1.58 -6.72
CA SER A 328 27.06 0.69 -7.76
C SER A 328 28.09 0.07 -8.71
N SER A 329 29.35 0.51 -8.65
CA SER A 329 30.42 0.03 -9.55
C SER A 329 30.88 -1.36 -9.14
N THR A 330 31.07 -2.27 -10.11
CA THR A 330 31.70 -3.57 -9.84
C THR A 330 33.13 -3.36 -9.34
N PRO A 331 33.53 -3.96 -8.21
CA PRO A 331 34.92 -3.92 -7.78
C PRO A 331 35.76 -4.67 -8.81
N CYS A 332 36.63 -3.95 -9.51
CA CYS A 332 37.51 -4.53 -10.52
C CYS A 332 38.68 -5.26 -9.80
N PRO A 333 38.91 -6.57 -10.05
CA PRO A 333 40.00 -7.32 -9.42
C PRO A 333 41.41 -6.97 -9.96
N ALA A 334 41.56 -5.89 -10.75
CA ALA A 334 42.78 -5.59 -11.49
C ALA A 334 43.87 -4.80 -10.73
N ALA A 335 43.72 -4.58 -9.42
CA ALA A 335 44.81 -4.10 -8.58
C ALA A 335 44.81 -4.92 -7.29
N GLY A 336 45.91 -5.62 -7.00
CA GLY A 336 46.13 -6.43 -5.79
C GLY A 336 46.22 -5.61 -4.51
N GLU A 337 45.49 -4.51 -4.42
CA GLU A 337 45.35 -3.71 -3.22
C GLU A 337 44.16 -4.24 -2.43
N MET A 338 44.45 -4.74 -1.23
CA MET A 338 43.46 -5.01 -0.20
C MET A 338 42.54 -3.78 -0.05
N PRO A 339 41.19 -3.94 0.00
CA PRO A 339 40.28 -2.82 0.13
C PRO A 339 40.31 -2.32 1.59
N LEU A 340 41.36 -1.60 1.95
CA LEU A 340 41.49 -0.91 3.25
C LEU A 340 41.17 0.58 3.15
N SER A 341 40.57 1.03 2.05
CA SER A 341 40.09 2.39 1.87
C SER A 341 38.87 2.38 0.96
N ILE A 342 37.71 2.68 1.52
CA ILE A 342 36.46 2.94 0.79
C ILE A 342 36.64 4.30 0.10
N SER A 343 37.34 4.31 -1.04
CA SER A 343 37.23 5.44 -1.95
C SER A 343 35.78 5.46 -2.47
N PRO A 344 35.04 6.57 -2.35
CA PRO A 344 33.65 6.63 -2.80
C PRO A 344 33.65 6.72 -4.32
N CYS A 345 33.77 5.58 -5.01
CA CYS A 345 33.48 5.53 -6.43
C CYS A 345 32.03 5.99 -6.60
N ALA A 346 31.83 7.16 -7.23
CA ALA A 346 30.53 7.79 -7.43
C ALA A 346 29.53 6.90 -8.22
N GLY A 347 30.00 5.77 -8.75
CA GLY A 347 29.28 4.91 -9.67
C GLY A 347 29.39 5.44 -11.10
N GLU A 348 28.83 4.68 -12.04
CA GLU A 348 28.74 5.07 -13.43
C GLU A 348 27.34 5.60 -13.79
N PRO A 349 27.21 6.41 -14.84
CA PRO A 349 25.93 7.00 -15.21
C PRO A 349 24.98 5.95 -15.80
N PHE A 350 23.74 5.91 -15.32
CA PHE A 350 22.73 4.92 -15.75
C PHE A 350 21.44 5.56 -16.30
N GLY A 351 21.37 6.88 -16.30
CA GLY A 351 20.19 7.61 -16.76
C GLY A 351 20.35 9.11 -16.59
N PHE A 352 19.31 9.86 -16.95
CA PHE A 352 19.30 11.32 -16.81
C PHE A 352 17.88 11.87 -16.65
N LEU A 353 17.77 13.06 -16.04
CA LEU A 353 16.58 13.89 -16.08
C LEU A 353 16.70 14.93 -17.20
N ARG A 354 15.64 15.11 -17.97
CA ARG A 354 15.56 16.17 -18.98
C ARG A 354 14.17 16.80 -19.02
N LEU A 355 14.10 18.00 -19.59
CA LEU A 355 12.81 18.59 -19.97
C LEU A 355 12.19 17.79 -21.11
N ILE A 356 10.88 17.55 -21.04
CA ILE A 356 10.12 16.92 -22.11
C ILE A 356 10.10 17.87 -23.31
N PRO A 357 10.64 17.48 -24.47
CA PRO A 357 10.64 18.31 -25.67
C PRO A 357 9.20 18.69 -26.07
N GLN A 358 8.99 19.95 -26.49
CA GLN A 358 7.67 20.43 -26.93
C GLN A 358 7.32 20.06 -28.38
N ASP A 359 8.20 19.33 -29.08
CA ASP A 359 8.09 19.15 -30.53
C ASP A 359 6.93 18.24 -30.93
N GLY A 360 5.84 18.86 -31.43
CA GLY A 360 4.98 18.44 -32.54
C GLY A 360 4.16 17.14 -32.46
N MET A 361 4.56 16.16 -31.64
CA MET A 361 3.97 14.83 -31.62
C MET A 361 3.14 14.59 -30.36
N GLY A 362 2.08 15.39 -30.21
CA GLY A 362 0.80 15.00 -29.61
C GLY A 362 0.75 14.22 -28.29
N ARG A 363 1.82 14.14 -27.49
CA ARG A 363 1.74 13.61 -26.13
C ARG A 363 0.98 14.64 -25.30
N ILE A 364 -0.32 14.38 -25.11
CA ILE A 364 -1.19 15.19 -24.25
C ILE A 364 -0.54 15.21 -22.86
N ARG A 365 0.03 16.36 -22.49
CA ARG A 365 0.56 16.56 -21.14
C ARG A 365 -0.60 16.57 -20.16
N PRO A 366 -0.58 15.74 -19.10
CA PRO A 366 -1.48 15.95 -17.98
C PRO A 366 -1.21 17.36 -17.41
N SER A 367 -2.27 18.07 -17.02
CA SER A 367 -2.19 19.42 -16.45
C SER A 367 -1.37 19.49 -15.15
N SER A 368 -1.07 18.35 -14.55
CA SER A 368 -0.24 18.17 -13.35
C SER A 368 1.21 17.74 -13.61
N SER A 369 1.63 17.59 -14.87
CA SER A 369 2.98 17.12 -15.22
C SER A 369 4.04 18.17 -14.90
N SER A 370 5.18 17.75 -14.34
CA SER A 370 6.32 18.66 -14.07
C SER A 370 6.99 19.18 -15.34
N GLY A 371 6.68 18.57 -16.49
CA GLY A 371 7.39 18.80 -17.75
C GLY A 371 8.81 18.23 -17.76
N VAL A 372 9.17 17.44 -16.75
CA VAL A 372 10.44 16.71 -16.65
C VAL A 372 10.17 15.21 -16.77
N GLU A 373 11.04 14.51 -17.48
CA GLU A 373 11.04 13.06 -17.56
C GLU A 373 12.37 12.46 -17.10
N LEU A 374 12.28 11.28 -16.51
CA LEU A 374 13.41 10.43 -16.16
C LEU A 374 13.63 9.43 -17.29
N ALA A 375 14.83 9.46 -17.88
CA ALA A 375 15.29 8.48 -18.84
C ALA A 375 16.19 7.45 -18.16
N LEU A 376 15.79 6.18 -18.15
CA LEU A 376 16.64 5.06 -17.72
C LEU A 376 17.32 4.40 -18.92
N LEU A 377 18.61 4.13 -18.78
CA LEU A 377 19.50 3.58 -19.79
C LEU A 377 20.35 2.44 -19.21
N PRO A 378 21.10 1.71 -20.06
CA PRO A 378 22.12 0.78 -19.59
C PRO A 378 23.10 1.42 -18.61
N TYR A 379 23.64 0.63 -17.69
CA TYR A 379 24.70 1.08 -16.78
C TYR A 379 25.94 1.54 -17.56
N ASN A 380 26.48 2.71 -17.29
CA ASN A 380 27.54 3.36 -18.09
C ASN A 380 27.16 3.47 -19.59
N TYR A 381 25.97 4.03 -19.86
CA TYR A 381 25.47 4.18 -21.23
C TYR A 381 26.36 5.01 -22.18
N PRO A 382 27.13 6.04 -21.74
CA PRO A 382 27.98 6.80 -22.66
C PRO A 382 29.04 5.93 -23.33
N LYS A 383 29.73 5.09 -22.54
CA LYS A 383 30.72 4.14 -23.05
C LYS A 383 30.10 3.09 -23.97
N LEU A 384 28.93 2.55 -23.60
CA LEU A 384 28.22 1.60 -24.45
C LEU A 384 27.83 2.24 -25.79
N TYR A 385 27.37 3.50 -25.77
CA TYR A 385 26.98 4.21 -26.98
C TYR A 385 28.16 4.33 -27.95
N GLU A 386 29.35 4.71 -27.47
CA GLU A 386 30.57 4.80 -28.29
C GLU A 386 30.94 3.46 -28.93
N ILE A 387 30.92 2.39 -28.14
CA ILE A 387 31.22 1.02 -28.62
C ILE A 387 30.19 0.60 -29.68
N VAL A 388 28.90 0.85 -29.47
CA VAL A 388 27.83 0.47 -30.41
C VAL A 388 27.91 1.30 -31.69
N GLU A 389 28.17 2.61 -31.62
CA GLU A 389 28.36 3.46 -32.80
C GLU A 389 29.51 2.93 -33.66
N GLU A 390 30.64 2.57 -33.05
CA GLU A 390 31.80 2.07 -33.76
C GLU A 390 31.54 0.70 -34.39
N LEU A 391 30.87 -0.22 -33.68
CA LEU A 391 30.49 -1.54 -34.21
C LEU A 391 29.46 -1.47 -35.34
N ARG A 392 28.67 -0.38 -35.42
CA ARG A 392 27.63 -0.19 -36.44
C ARG A 392 28.14 0.47 -37.72
N LYS A 393 29.29 1.14 -37.69
CA LYS A 393 29.87 1.75 -38.91
C LYS A 393 30.04 0.66 -39.97
N PRO A 394 29.44 0.80 -41.17
CA PRO A 394 29.63 -0.18 -42.23
C PRO A 394 31.12 -0.28 -42.51
N ASN A 395 31.65 -1.51 -42.62
CA ASN A 395 33.06 -1.80 -42.89
C ASN A 395 33.52 -1.14 -44.21
N ALA A 396 33.79 0.15 -44.19
CA ALA A 396 34.39 0.88 -45.28
C ALA A 396 35.90 0.61 -45.23
N GLY A 397 36.31 -0.48 -45.90
CA GLY A 397 37.68 -0.68 -46.34
C GLY A 397 38.72 -0.81 -45.22
N GLY A 398 38.74 -1.97 -44.55
CA GLY A 398 39.97 -2.56 -44.03
C GLY A 398 40.56 -1.99 -42.74
N ILE A 399 40.05 -2.40 -41.56
CA ILE A 399 40.89 -2.78 -40.41
C ILE A 399 40.15 -3.89 -39.62
N ALA A 400 40.44 -5.17 -39.90
CA ALA A 400 39.92 -6.29 -39.09
C ALA A 400 40.38 -6.23 -37.61
N ASN A 401 41.49 -5.55 -37.34
CA ASN A 401 42.05 -5.34 -35.99
C ASN A 401 41.29 -4.32 -35.13
N LYS A 402 40.65 -3.31 -35.73
CA LYS A 402 39.90 -2.29 -34.97
C LYS A 402 38.58 -2.86 -34.47
N SER A 403 37.89 -3.64 -35.31
CA SER A 403 36.67 -4.37 -34.92
C SER A 403 36.92 -5.43 -33.82
N THR A 404 38.12 -6.03 -33.78
CA THR A 404 38.48 -6.96 -32.69
C THR A 404 38.79 -6.22 -31.39
N GLN A 405 39.43 -5.04 -31.45
CA GLN A 405 39.61 -4.17 -30.29
C GLN A 405 38.26 -3.68 -29.72
N THR A 406 37.33 -3.17 -30.54
CA THR A 406 36.02 -2.74 -30.06
C THR A 406 35.20 -3.90 -29.47
N ARG A 407 35.39 -5.13 -29.99
CA ARG A 407 34.81 -6.33 -29.38
C ARG A 407 35.43 -6.66 -28.04
N GLN A 408 36.74 -6.53 -27.88
CA GLN A 408 37.40 -6.68 -26.58
C GLN A 408 36.91 -5.62 -25.58
N GLU A 409 36.72 -4.39 -26.03
CA GLU A 409 36.14 -3.30 -25.23
C GLU A 409 34.70 -3.58 -24.83
N LEU A 410 33.88 -4.14 -25.74
CA LEU A 410 32.53 -4.61 -25.42
C LEU A 410 32.55 -5.71 -24.37
N GLU A 411 33.44 -6.70 -24.50
CA GLU A 411 33.57 -7.75 -23.49
C GLU A 411 34.06 -7.19 -22.14
N ALA A 412 34.98 -6.22 -22.15
CA ALA A 412 35.45 -5.55 -20.94
C ALA A 412 34.31 -4.75 -20.28
N TYR A 413 33.50 -4.06 -21.09
CA TYR A 413 32.29 -3.37 -20.63
C TYR A 413 31.30 -4.35 -19.99
N VAL A 414 31.00 -5.47 -20.65
CA VAL A 414 30.10 -6.52 -20.12
C VAL A 414 30.57 -7.05 -18.76
N ARG A 415 31.89 -7.15 -18.54
CA ARG A 415 32.48 -7.54 -17.23
C ARG A 415 32.36 -6.45 -16.15
N SER A 416 32.33 -5.18 -16.55
CA SER A 416 32.23 -4.03 -15.63
C SER A 416 30.80 -3.72 -15.18
N VAL A 417 29.80 -4.16 -15.94
CA VAL A 417 28.39 -3.91 -15.66
C VAL A 417 27.87 -4.88 -14.58
N PRO A 418 26.99 -4.46 -13.66
CA PRO A 418 26.40 -5.36 -12.68
C PRO A 418 25.70 -6.58 -13.34
N PRO A 419 25.88 -7.82 -12.84
CA PRO A 419 25.41 -9.04 -13.52
C PRO A 419 23.92 -9.06 -13.86
N TYR A 420 23.07 -8.44 -13.03
CA TYR A 420 21.63 -8.39 -13.25
C TYR A 420 21.21 -7.55 -14.48
N TYR A 421 22.07 -6.66 -15.00
CA TYR A 421 21.80 -5.97 -16.28
C TYR A 421 22.03 -6.85 -17.51
N LEU A 422 22.77 -7.97 -17.39
CA LEU A 422 23.18 -8.78 -18.53
C LEU A 422 22.00 -9.32 -19.33
N LYS A 423 20.89 -9.68 -18.67
CA LYS A 423 19.68 -10.17 -19.33
C LYS A 423 19.11 -9.13 -20.31
N SER A 424 18.97 -7.89 -19.85
CA SER A 424 18.45 -6.78 -20.66
C SER A 424 19.45 -6.33 -21.71
N LEU A 425 20.74 -6.30 -21.36
CA LEU A 425 21.84 -5.94 -22.27
C LEU A 425 21.94 -6.92 -23.45
N ARG A 426 21.81 -8.23 -23.21
CA ARG A 426 21.79 -9.24 -24.29
C ARG A 426 20.60 -9.04 -25.23
N LYS A 427 19.43 -8.70 -24.69
CA LYS A 427 18.23 -8.43 -25.49
C LYS A 427 18.43 -7.18 -26.36
N LEU A 428 19.01 -6.11 -25.80
CA LEU A 428 19.40 -4.91 -26.53
C LEU A 428 20.36 -5.24 -27.69
N LEU A 429 21.47 -5.91 -27.40
CA LEU A 429 22.51 -6.17 -28.38
C LEU A 429 22.06 -7.14 -29.47
N ARG A 430 21.20 -8.12 -29.14
CA ARG A 430 20.54 -8.98 -30.12
C ARG A 430 19.65 -8.19 -31.08
N ASN A 431 18.88 -7.22 -30.57
CA ASN A 431 18.06 -6.34 -31.41
C ASN A 431 18.92 -5.45 -32.34
N LEU A 432 20.15 -5.15 -31.93
CA LEU A 432 21.13 -4.40 -32.72
C LEU A 432 21.96 -5.31 -33.67
N GLY A 433 21.74 -6.62 -33.66
CA GLY A 433 22.49 -7.58 -34.50
C GLY A 433 23.90 -7.92 -33.98
N ILE A 434 24.20 -7.62 -32.72
CA ILE A 434 25.49 -7.86 -32.07
C ILE A 434 25.39 -9.10 -31.17
N ALA A 435 26.21 -10.12 -31.42
CA ALA A 435 26.28 -11.33 -30.61
C ALA A 435 27.35 -11.23 -29.51
N ILE A 436 27.04 -11.72 -28.31
CA ILE A 436 27.98 -11.88 -27.19
C ILE A 436 27.96 -13.34 -26.74
N ALA A 437 29.09 -13.84 -26.23
CA ALA A 437 29.17 -15.14 -25.57
C ALA A 437 28.17 -15.27 -24.41
N ASP A 438 27.55 -16.44 -24.28
CA ASP A 438 26.62 -16.70 -23.18
C ASP A 438 27.41 -16.88 -21.88
N ARG A 439 27.34 -15.89 -21.00
CA ARG A 439 27.92 -15.95 -19.66
C ARG A 439 26.82 -16.24 -18.65
N THR A 440 26.82 -17.44 -18.10
CA THR A 440 26.01 -17.79 -16.92
C THR A 440 26.81 -17.44 -15.66
N GLU A 441 27.02 -16.15 -15.40
CA GLU A 441 27.55 -15.75 -14.08
C GLU A 441 26.45 -15.93 -13.03
N PRO A 442 26.75 -16.55 -11.88
CA PRO A 442 25.76 -16.72 -10.83
C PRO A 442 25.31 -15.34 -10.36
N MET A 443 24.03 -15.06 -10.54
CA MET A 443 23.44 -13.73 -10.32
C MET A 443 23.47 -13.28 -8.85
N HIS A 444 23.72 -14.22 -7.92
CA HIS A 444 23.61 -13.99 -6.48
C HIS A 444 24.63 -14.85 -5.71
N SER A 445 25.09 -14.36 -4.56
CA SER A 445 25.86 -15.18 -3.62
C SER A 445 25.01 -16.34 -3.08
N GLN A 446 25.65 -17.47 -2.76
CA GLN A 446 24.95 -18.65 -2.22
C GLN A 446 24.18 -18.32 -0.93
N HIS A 447 24.76 -17.50 -0.06
CA HIS A 447 24.11 -17.02 1.17
C HIS A 447 22.81 -16.27 0.87
N LEU A 448 22.80 -15.41 -0.16
CA LEU A 448 21.60 -14.68 -0.55
C LEU A 448 20.51 -15.64 -1.03
N VAL A 449 20.87 -16.59 -1.90
CA VAL A 449 19.93 -17.58 -2.42
C VAL A 449 19.30 -18.36 -1.27
N HIS A 450 20.11 -18.87 -0.33
CA HIS A 450 19.60 -19.60 0.83
C HIS A 450 18.66 -18.75 1.70
N ALA A 451 19.00 -17.50 1.98
CA ALA A 451 18.15 -16.63 2.79
C ALA A 451 16.84 -16.28 2.07
N LEU A 452 16.87 -15.96 0.78
CA LEU A 452 15.65 -15.71 0.00
C LEU A 452 14.75 -16.95 -0.03
N THR A 453 15.30 -18.15 -0.20
CA THR A 453 14.54 -19.40 -0.12
C THR A 453 13.94 -19.61 1.27
N ARG A 454 14.71 -19.37 2.33
CA ARG A 454 14.24 -19.50 3.71
C ARG A 454 13.10 -18.51 4.01
N LEU A 455 13.24 -17.26 3.57
CA LEU A 455 12.19 -16.24 3.70
C LEU A 455 10.92 -16.62 2.92
N LYS A 456 11.05 -17.18 1.73
CA LYS A 456 9.91 -17.71 0.96
C LYS A 456 9.15 -18.81 1.71
N PHE A 457 9.87 -19.68 2.43
CA PHE A 457 9.25 -20.73 3.24
C PHE A 457 8.48 -20.15 4.44
N VAL A 458 9.11 -19.26 5.22
CA VAL A 458 8.50 -18.61 6.39
C VAL A 458 7.26 -17.79 5.99
N LYS A 459 7.27 -17.18 4.80
CA LYS A 459 6.09 -16.50 4.23
C LYS A 459 4.92 -17.48 4.04
N GLY A 460 5.17 -18.63 3.42
CA GLY A 460 4.13 -19.62 3.14
C GLY A 460 3.47 -20.23 4.37
N GLU A 461 4.18 -20.32 5.51
CA GLU A 461 3.59 -20.80 6.77
C GLU A 461 2.63 -19.78 7.38
N ARG A 462 3.01 -18.49 7.42
CA ARG A 462 2.16 -17.42 8.01
C ARG A 462 0.94 -17.06 7.16
N ASP A 463 0.93 -17.43 5.88
CA ASP A 463 -0.26 -17.32 5.03
C ASP A 463 -1.33 -18.36 5.36
N LYS A 464 -1.00 -19.46 6.06
CA LYS A 464 -2.00 -20.45 6.51
C LYS A 464 -2.79 -19.96 7.72
N ASP A 465 -2.22 -19.09 8.54
CA ASP A 465 -2.90 -18.46 9.69
C ASP A 465 -3.86 -17.32 9.28
N ARG A 466 -4.05 -17.10 7.98
CA ARG A 466 -4.84 -16.02 7.35
C ARG A 466 -6.30 -15.96 7.80
N ASP A 467 -6.87 -17.07 8.30
CA ASP A 467 -8.29 -17.15 8.66
C ASP A 467 -8.57 -17.01 10.17
N VAL A 468 -7.56 -16.98 11.04
CA VAL A 468 -7.75 -17.14 12.49
C VAL A 468 -7.72 -15.82 13.27
N THR A 469 -7.16 -14.75 12.73
CA THR A 469 -6.90 -13.51 13.49
C THR A 469 -8.12 -12.58 13.65
N SER A 470 -9.29 -12.93 13.10
CA SER A 470 -10.48 -12.06 13.15
C SER A 470 -11.24 -12.10 14.49
N ASN A 471 -10.89 -12.99 15.42
CA ASN A 471 -11.69 -13.25 16.63
C ASN A 471 -10.90 -13.40 17.95
N GLN A 472 -9.64 -13.00 18.03
CA GLN A 472 -8.97 -12.97 19.34
C GLN A 472 -9.54 -11.84 20.19
N SER A 473 -10.36 -12.21 21.18
CA SER A 473 -10.86 -11.28 22.18
C SER A 473 -9.71 -10.83 23.09
N PRO A 474 -9.73 -9.60 23.65
CA PRO A 474 -8.66 -9.05 24.50
C PRO A 474 -8.29 -9.85 25.76
N SER A 475 -8.94 -10.99 26.02
CA SER A 475 -8.75 -11.81 27.23
C SER A 475 -7.46 -12.63 27.25
N ASP A 476 -6.73 -12.74 26.15
CA ASP A 476 -5.54 -13.61 26.06
C ASP A 476 -4.22 -12.90 26.44
N TRP A 477 -4.26 -11.60 26.78
CA TRP A 477 -3.07 -10.79 27.08
C TRP A 477 -2.61 -10.76 28.53
N LEU A 478 -3.27 -11.49 29.42
CA LEU A 478 -2.85 -11.62 30.82
C LEU A 478 -1.72 -12.66 31.03
N ASN A 479 -1.16 -13.23 29.95
CA ASN A 479 -0.20 -14.34 30.02
C ASN A 479 1.20 -14.03 29.45
N THR A 480 1.58 -12.77 29.26
CA THR A 480 2.96 -12.44 28.90
C THR A 480 3.76 -12.12 30.17
N GLN A 481 4.52 -13.09 30.67
CA GLN A 481 5.41 -12.92 31.82
C GLN A 481 6.61 -12.03 31.47
N GLU A 482 6.70 -10.84 32.06
CA GLU A 482 7.98 -10.20 32.33
C GLU A 482 8.47 -10.67 33.70
N SER A 483 9.63 -11.31 33.72
CA SER A 483 10.26 -11.84 34.93
C SER A 483 11.31 -10.85 35.43
N GLU A 484 10.96 -10.02 36.42
CA GLU A 484 11.96 -9.36 37.26
C GLU A 484 12.18 -10.20 38.53
N ALA A 485 13.45 -10.35 38.91
CA ALA A 485 13.87 -11.20 40.03
C ALA A 485 13.46 -10.57 41.38
N LEU A 486 12.52 -11.20 42.06
CA LEU A 486 12.16 -10.91 43.45
C LEU A 486 12.70 -12.00 44.38
N ASP A 487 12.95 -11.65 45.64
CA ASP A 487 13.51 -12.54 46.66
C ASP A 487 12.62 -13.77 46.94
N GLU A 488 13.28 -14.88 47.28
CA GLU A 488 12.72 -16.24 47.33
C GLU A 488 11.55 -16.41 48.31
N ALA A 489 11.50 -15.59 49.37
CA ALA A 489 10.42 -15.60 50.37
C ALA A 489 9.14 -14.90 49.88
N ASP A 490 9.26 -13.85 49.07
CA ASP A 490 8.11 -13.13 48.51
C ASP A 490 7.53 -13.88 47.30
N LEU A 491 8.37 -14.63 46.57
CA LEU A 491 7.95 -15.49 45.47
C LEU A 491 6.96 -16.58 45.94
N GLU A 492 7.15 -17.14 47.13
CA GLU A 492 6.34 -18.25 47.63
C GLU A 492 4.96 -17.78 48.12
N TYR A 493 4.86 -16.55 48.63
CA TYR A 493 3.61 -15.91 49.04
C TYR A 493 2.80 -15.45 47.81
N VAL A 494 3.46 -14.83 46.83
CA VAL A 494 2.85 -14.42 45.56
C VAL A 494 2.40 -15.64 44.75
N ASN A 495 3.20 -16.72 44.69
CA ASN A 495 2.79 -17.96 44.02
C ASN A 495 1.60 -18.65 44.71
N ARG A 496 1.48 -18.59 46.03
CA ARG A 496 0.30 -19.12 46.76
C ARG A 496 -0.96 -18.30 46.48
N LEU A 497 -0.84 -16.98 46.42
CA LEU A 497 -1.94 -16.09 46.03
C LEU A 497 -2.31 -16.28 44.55
N GLU A 498 -1.34 -16.30 43.64
CA GLU A 498 -1.55 -16.56 42.22
C GLU A 498 -2.19 -17.93 41.99
N ASN A 499 -1.78 -18.99 42.69
CA ASN A 499 -2.37 -20.31 42.52
C ASN A 499 -3.81 -20.38 43.07
N GLY A 500 -4.17 -19.55 44.05
CA GLY A 500 -5.55 -19.38 44.52
C GLY A 500 -6.42 -18.48 43.63
N LEU A 501 -5.81 -17.56 42.89
CA LEU A 501 -6.45 -16.63 41.95
C LEU A 501 -6.44 -17.10 40.49
N LYS A 502 -5.58 -18.06 40.12
CA LYS A 502 -5.52 -18.74 38.82
C LYS A 502 -6.79 -19.58 38.65
N GLY A 503 -7.82 -18.90 38.14
CA GLY A 503 -9.16 -19.45 37.93
C GLY A 503 -10.27 -18.44 38.17
N ILE A 504 -10.01 -17.39 38.95
CA ILE A 504 -10.93 -16.27 39.15
C ILE A 504 -10.72 -15.29 37.99
N LYS A 505 -11.24 -15.67 36.82
CA LYS A 505 -11.54 -14.69 35.77
C LYS A 505 -12.66 -13.83 36.30
N SER A 506 -12.33 -12.74 37.00
CA SER A 506 -13.31 -11.67 37.18
C SER A 506 -13.74 -11.26 35.78
N ASN A 507 -14.98 -11.56 35.42
CA ASN A 507 -15.64 -10.94 34.28
C ASN A 507 -15.75 -9.45 34.61
N ILE A 508 -14.62 -8.73 34.48
CA ILE A 508 -14.55 -7.29 34.57
C ILE A 508 -15.46 -6.77 33.47
N ILE A 509 -16.25 -5.79 33.86
CA ILE A 509 -17.39 -5.23 33.16
C ILE A 509 -16.92 -4.63 31.83
N SER A 510 -16.77 -5.44 30.80
CA SER A 510 -16.43 -4.99 29.44
C SER A 510 -16.93 -5.93 28.36
N ARG A 511 -17.94 -6.77 28.65
CA ARG A 511 -18.96 -6.96 27.61
C ARG A 511 -19.79 -5.68 27.65
N PRO A 512 -19.90 -4.89 26.56
CA PRO A 512 -21.08 -4.03 26.48
C PRO A 512 -22.24 -4.95 26.79
N ILE A 513 -23.07 -4.56 27.77
CA ILE A 513 -24.41 -5.11 27.84
C ILE A 513 -25.01 -4.64 26.53
N GLU A 514 -24.79 -5.40 25.45
CA GLU A 514 -25.66 -5.33 24.30
C GLU A 514 -27.05 -5.42 24.90
N PRO A 515 -27.93 -4.43 24.67
CA PRO A 515 -29.31 -4.56 25.10
C PRO A 515 -29.77 -5.87 24.49
N ALA A 516 -29.94 -6.89 25.34
CA ALA A 516 -29.95 -8.30 24.95
C ALA A 516 -30.54 -8.46 23.55
N GLY A 517 -29.67 -8.69 22.57
CA GLY A 517 -30.06 -8.94 21.20
C GLY A 517 -31.11 -10.05 21.22
N ALA A 518 -32.26 -9.69 20.69
CA ALA A 518 -33.54 -10.36 20.45
C ALA A 518 -33.76 -11.88 20.69
N ASP A 519 -32.77 -12.75 20.88
CA ASP A 519 -32.96 -14.21 20.78
C ASP A 519 -32.46 -15.05 21.98
N GLY A 520 -31.90 -14.43 23.03
CA GLY A 520 -31.20 -15.17 24.09
C GLY A 520 -31.84 -15.20 25.49
N THR A 521 -32.93 -14.47 25.74
CA THR A 521 -33.35 -14.14 27.12
C THR A 521 -34.13 -15.22 27.87
N TYR A 522 -34.36 -16.39 27.28
CA TYR A 522 -35.30 -17.37 27.86
C TYR A 522 -34.71 -18.76 28.15
N LYS A 523 -33.40 -18.96 27.89
CA LYS A 523 -32.72 -20.24 28.18
C LYS A 523 -31.93 -20.23 29.48
N ASN A 524 -31.35 -19.09 29.86
CA ASN A 524 -30.55 -18.99 31.08
C ASN A 524 -31.29 -18.20 32.16
N ALA A 525 -31.63 -18.86 33.27
CA ALA A 525 -32.37 -18.27 34.39
C ALA A 525 -31.61 -17.10 35.05
N PHE A 526 -30.28 -17.09 34.99
CA PHE A 526 -29.45 -16.04 35.58
C PHE A 526 -29.47 -14.72 34.78
N ASN A 527 -29.96 -14.74 33.55
CA ASN A 527 -30.08 -13.54 32.71
C ASN A 527 -31.39 -12.77 32.96
N ILE A 528 -32.26 -13.25 33.86
CA ILE A 528 -33.54 -12.59 34.16
C ILE A 528 -33.34 -11.53 35.25
N PRO A 529 -33.47 -10.23 34.94
CA PRO A 529 -33.25 -9.19 35.94
C PRO A 529 -34.39 -9.21 36.97
N ARG A 530 -34.05 -8.99 38.25
CA ARG A 530 -35.02 -9.05 39.37
C ARG A 530 -36.27 -8.18 39.16
N LYS A 531 -36.11 -7.03 38.50
CA LYS A 531 -37.21 -6.08 38.23
C LYS A 531 -38.29 -6.66 37.31
N SER A 532 -37.94 -7.57 36.40
CA SER A 532 -38.89 -8.21 35.48
C SER A 532 -39.16 -9.68 35.81
N LEU A 533 -38.57 -10.21 36.88
CA LEU A 533 -38.60 -11.64 37.23
C LEU A 533 -40.03 -12.21 37.28
N LEU A 534 -40.97 -11.52 37.93
CA LEU A 534 -42.35 -12.00 38.06
C LEU A 534 -43.11 -12.01 36.73
N VAL A 535 -42.91 -10.97 35.91
CA VAL A 535 -43.49 -10.89 34.57
C VAL A 535 -42.89 -11.97 33.68
N GLN A 536 -41.58 -12.18 33.79
CA GLN A 536 -40.85 -13.16 32.99
C GLN A 536 -41.16 -14.60 33.39
N LEU A 537 -41.33 -14.89 34.69
CA LEU A 537 -41.77 -16.20 35.18
C LEU A 537 -43.18 -16.54 34.72
N ARG A 538 -44.10 -15.56 34.68
CA ARG A 538 -45.44 -15.76 34.11
C ARG A 538 -45.37 -16.11 32.62
N ARG A 539 -44.51 -15.43 31.86
CA ARG A 539 -44.27 -15.73 30.44
C ARG A 539 -43.67 -17.12 30.22
N MET A 540 -42.65 -17.50 30.98
CA MET A 540 -42.05 -18.85 30.90
C MET A 540 -43.05 -19.93 31.31
N ARG A 541 -43.85 -19.69 32.35
CA ARG A 541 -44.94 -20.59 32.76
C ARG A 541 -45.98 -20.75 31.64
N PHE A 542 -46.35 -19.67 30.95
CA PHE A 542 -47.27 -19.73 29.82
C PHE A 542 -46.66 -20.43 28.60
N ALA A 543 -45.37 -20.21 28.32
CA ALA A 543 -44.67 -20.90 27.23
C ALA A 543 -44.57 -22.42 27.46
N VAL A 544 -44.37 -22.85 28.71
CA VAL A 544 -44.23 -24.27 29.07
C VAL A 544 -45.59 -24.97 29.25
N LEU A 545 -46.57 -24.32 29.89
CA LEU A 545 -47.86 -24.93 30.25
C LEU A 545 -49.02 -24.55 29.32
N GLY A 546 -48.80 -23.61 28.38
CA GLY A 546 -49.76 -23.20 27.37
C GLY A 546 -51.13 -22.81 27.96
N ALA A 547 -52.20 -23.40 27.39
CA ALA A 547 -53.59 -23.13 27.77
C ALA A 547 -53.93 -23.46 29.25
N GLN A 548 -53.09 -24.24 29.95
CA GLN A 548 -53.28 -24.57 31.37
C GLN A 548 -52.74 -23.48 32.32
N ALA A 549 -52.05 -22.46 31.81
CA ALA A 549 -51.42 -21.40 32.62
C ALA A 549 -52.38 -20.25 33.04
N GLY A 550 -53.64 -20.28 32.61
CA GLY A 550 -54.64 -19.23 32.88
C GLY A 550 -54.71 -18.12 31.82
N LYS A 551 -55.71 -17.22 31.93
CA LYS A 551 -55.91 -16.10 30.99
C LYS A 551 -54.87 -15.01 31.22
N VAL A 552 -54.05 -14.74 30.21
CA VAL A 552 -53.10 -13.63 30.19
C VAL A 552 -53.49 -12.64 29.09
N ASP A 553 -53.39 -11.35 29.39
CA ASP A 553 -53.73 -10.26 28.48
C ASP A 553 -52.61 -10.08 27.43
N ARG A 554 -52.71 -10.82 26.33
CA ARG A 554 -51.73 -10.82 25.22
C ARG A 554 -51.42 -9.42 24.68
N LYS A 555 -52.37 -8.48 24.80
CA LYS A 555 -52.22 -7.08 24.36
C LYS A 555 -51.24 -6.29 25.23
N LEU A 556 -51.19 -6.56 26.53
CA LEU A 556 -50.28 -5.89 27.46
C LEU A 556 -48.84 -6.42 27.32
N GLU A 557 -48.70 -7.70 26.96
CA GLU A 557 -47.40 -8.38 26.84
C GLU A 557 -46.66 -8.06 25.55
N SER A 558 -47.38 -7.89 24.43
CA SER A 558 -46.82 -7.48 23.13
C SER A 558 -46.18 -6.08 23.19
N ARG A 559 -46.68 -5.18 24.04
CA ARG A 559 -46.09 -3.83 24.22
C ARG A 559 -44.67 -3.82 24.77
N HIS A 560 -44.24 -4.90 25.41
CA HIS A 560 -42.89 -5.02 25.99
C HIS A 560 -41.93 -5.80 25.08
N ASP A 561 -42.40 -6.28 23.93
CA ASP A 561 -41.57 -7.00 22.96
C ASP A 561 -40.87 -6.00 22.03
N ARG A 562 -39.75 -5.44 22.48
CA ARG A 562 -38.94 -4.52 21.67
C ARG A 562 -38.39 -5.19 20.41
N SER A 563 -38.32 -6.54 20.37
CA SER A 563 -37.85 -7.34 19.25
C SER A 563 -38.72 -7.13 17.99
N THR A 564 -40.05 -7.08 18.15
CA THR A 564 -40.96 -6.86 17.00
C THR A 564 -40.88 -5.46 16.39
N HIS A 565 -40.20 -4.52 17.06
CA HIS A 565 -40.13 -3.11 16.67
C HIS A 565 -38.71 -2.63 16.32
N SER A 566 -37.72 -3.54 16.25
CA SER A 566 -36.31 -3.20 15.99
C SER A 566 -35.67 -4.08 14.91
N VAL A 567 -36.45 -4.40 13.87
CA VAL A 567 -35.93 -5.12 12.69
C VAL A 567 -35.31 -4.11 11.71
N PRO A 568 -34.08 -4.33 11.20
CA PRO A 568 -33.47 -3.50 10.16
C PRO A 568 -34.38 -3.36 8.93
N ILE A 569 -34.38 -2.19 8.28
CA ILE A 569 -35.24 -1.92 7.10
C ILE A 569 -34.99 -2.95 5.97
N ALA A 570 -33.75 -3.44 5.84
CA ALA A 570 -33.40 -4.47 4.85
C ALA A 570 -34.10 -5.82 5.10
N GLU A 571 -34.39 -6.16 6.36
CA GLU A 571 -35.10 -7.40 6.74
C GLU A 571 -36.62 -7.24 6.74
N MET A 572 -37.12 -6.01 6.88
CA MET A 572 -38.57 -5.70 6.84
C MET A 572 -39.23 -6.07 5.50
N GLY A 573 -38.45 -6.20 4.41
CA GLY A 573 -38.92 -6.62 3.09
C GLY A 573 -38.98 -8.14 2.86
N ASN A 574 -38.43 -8.95 3.77
CA ASN A 574 -38.32 -10.40 3.59
C ASN A 574 -39.60 -11.14 4.06
N PHE A 575 -40.71 -10.80 3.42
CA PHE A 575 -42.06 -11.25 3.78
C PHE A 575 -42.25 -12.77 3.72
N HIS A 576 -41.57 -13.43 2.79
CA HIS A 576 -41.73 -14.86 2.53
C HIS A 576 -41.09 -15.74 3.62
N GLU A 577 -39.91 -15.37 4.13
CA GLU A 577 -39.28 -16.11 5.22
C GLU A 577 -40.05 -15.97 6.54
N VAL A 578 -40.61 -14.78 6.81
CA VAL A 578 -41.45 -14.54 7.99
C VAL A 578 -42.75 -15.33 7.93
N LEU A 579 -43.42 -15.38 6.77
CA LEU A 579 -44.60 -16.22 6.56
C LEU A 579 -44.29 -17.70 6.75
N LYS A 580 -43.20 -18.18 6.15
CA LYS A 580 -42.77 -19.59 6.24
C LYS A 580 -42.41 -19.98 7.67
N ARG A 581 -41.75 -19.09 8.42
CA ARG A 581 -41.46 -19.27 9.86
C ARG A 581 -42.76 -19.33 10.67
N ARG A 582 -43.70 -18.43 10.43
CA ARG A 582 -45.00 -18.39 11.13
C ARG A 582 -45.89 -19.61 10.83
N GLU A 583 -45.84 -20.11 9.59
CA GLU A 583 -46.49 -21.35 9.20
C GLU A 583 -45.84 -22.58 9.87
N ALA A 584 -44.50 -22.61 9.95
CA ALA A 584 -43.75 -23.67 10.63
C ALA A 584 -43.97 -23.68 12.16
N GLU A 585 -44.20 -22.51 12.76
CA GLU A 585 -44.54 -22.34 14.17
C GLU A 585 -46.00 -22.71 14.51
N GLY A 586 -46.76 -23.23 13.54
CA GLY A 586 -48.13 -23.71 13.75
C GLY A 586 -49.18 -22.60 13.90
N ALA A 587 -48.80 -21.34 13.63
CA ALA A 587 -49.70 -20.19 13.65
C ALA A 587 -50.40 -19.97 12.29
N SER A 588 -50.81 -21.06 11.63
CA SER A 588 -51.70 -20.99 10.47
C SER A 588 -53.06 -20.42 10.89
N PRO A 589 -53.70 -19.54 10.08
CA PRO A 589 -55.06 -19.08 10.35
C PRO A 589 -55.98 -20.30 10.57
N LEU A 590 -56.83 -20.27 11.60
CA LEU A 590 -57.77 -21.37 11.84
C LEU A 590 -58.58 -21.65 10.56
N ARG A 591 -58.57 -22.92 10.16
CA ARG A 591 -59.30 -23.43 8.99
C ARG A 591 -60.79 -23.28 9.24
N ASP A 592 -61.45 -22.53 8.38
CA ASP A 592 -62.91 -22.48 8.34
C ASP A 592 -63.41 -23.80 7.69
N PRO A 593 -64.17 -24.66 8.40
CA PRO A 593 -64.59 -25.96 7.87
C PRO A 593 -65.54 -25.88 6.68
N GLN A 594 -66.07 -24.69 6.36
CA GLN A 594 -67.07 -24.47 5.32
C GLN A 594 -66.50 -23.89 4.01
N LEU A 595 -65.19 -23.65 3.91
CA LEU A 595 -64.56 -23.12 2.70
C LEU A 595 -64.04 -24.25 1.81
N ASP A 596 -64.45 -24.22 0.54
CA ASP A 596 -63.92 -25.11 -0.49
C ASP A 596 -62.41 -24.88 -0.73
N MET A 597 -61.70 -25.95 -1.09
CA MET A 597 -60.23 -25.97 -1.23
C MET A 597 -59.69 -24.91 -2.21
N ASP A 598 -60.46 -24.56 -3.24
CA ASP A 598 -60.08 -23.58 -4.25
C ASP A 598 -60.15 -22.13 -3.73
N GLU A 599 -61.07 -21.83 -2.82
CA GLU A 599 -61.23 -20.52 -2.21
C GLU A 599 -60.14 -20.26 -1.15
N LEU A 600 -59.69 -21.34 -0.51
CA LEU A 600 -58.56 -21.34 0.41
C LEU A 600 -57.23 -21.00 -0.29
N GLU A 601 -57.01 -21.53 -1.50
CA GLU A 601 -55.82 -21.22 -2.30
C GLU A 601 -55.82 -19.79 -2.83
N ARG A 602 -56.99 -19.24 -3.19
CA ARG A 602 -57.12 -17.82 -3.56
C ARG A 602 -56.73 -16.89 -2.43
N ARG A 603 -57.13 -17.20 -1.20
CA ARG A 603 -56.78 -16.40 0.00
C ARG A 603 -55.32 -16.55 0.43
N LYS A 604 -54.62 -17.61 0.02
CA LYS A 604 -53.17 -17.79 0.20
C LYS A 604 -52.32 -16.99 -0.80
N ARG A 605 -52.90 -16.45 -1.88
CA ARG A 605 -52.18 -15.51 -2.75
C ARG A 605 -51.93 -14.21 -1.97
N THR A 606 -50.68 -13.77 -1.94
CA THR A 606 -50.29 -12.51 -1.32
C THR A 606 -51.05 -11.35 -1.99
N GLN A 607 -51.67 -10.46 -1.20
CA GLN A 607 -52.43 -9.30 -1.71
C GLN A 607 -51.56 -8.28 -2.45
N PHE A 608 -50.24 -8.45 -2.38
CA PHE A 608 -49.26 -7.76 -3.21
C PHE A 608 -48.66 -8.74 -4.22
N GLY A 609 -48.85 -8.44 -5.50
CA GLY A 609 -48.40 -9.25 -6.63
C GLY A 609 -49.36 -9.15 -7.83
N ASN A 610 -48.81 -9.28 -9.04
CA ASN A 610 -49.57 -9.13 -10.28
C ASN A 610 -50.73 -10.17 -10.36
N PRO A 611 -52.00 -9.71 -10.44
CA PRO A 611 -53.17 -10.59 -10.37
C PRO A 611 -53.32 -11.55 -11.56
N PHE A 612 -52.55 -11.37 -12.64
CA PHE A 612 -52.63 -12.19 -13.86
C PHE A 612 -51.66 -13.37 -13.94
N SER A 613 -50.80 -13.59 -12.93
CA SER A 613 -49.93 -14.77 -12.95
C SER A 613 -50.76 -16.05 -12.67
N ARG A 614 -50.98 -16.84 -13.73
CA ARG A 614 -51.62 -18.16 -13.66
C ARG A 614 -50.59 -19.22 -13.26
N LYS A 615 -51.00 -20.12 -12.37
CA LYS A 615 -50.29 -21.38 -12.07
C LYS A 615 -50.09 -22.13 -13.39
N GLY A 616 -48.87 -22.14 -13.89
CA GLY A 616 -48.53 -22.80 -15.15
C GLY A 616 -47.03 -22.80 -15.41
N ASP A 617 -46.31 -21.77 -14.95
CA ASP A 617 -44.87 -21.70 -15.13
C ASP A 617 -44.12 -22.14 -13.87
N LYS A 618 -44.32 -23.40 -13.47
CA LYS A 618 -43.38 -24.10 -12.60
C LYS A 618 -42.31 -24.72 -13.49
N GLY A 619 -41.53 -23.86 -14.12
CA GLY A 619 -40.65 -24.29 -15.20
C GLY A 619 -39.51 -23.34 -15.54
N GLN A 620 -39.30 -22.22 -14.84
CA GLN A 620 -38.06 -21.44 -14.91
C GLN A 620 -37.98 -20.44 -13.74
N GLY A 621 -36.75 -20.15 -13.31
CA GLY A 621 -36.40 -19.75 -11.95
C GLY A 621 -36.85 -18.37 -11.46
N ILE A 622 -36.70 -18.17 -10.15
CA ILE A 622 -36.19 -16.90 -9.62
C ILE A 622 -34.99 -17.26 -8.75
N MET A 623 -33.90 -17.63 -9.44
CA MET A 623 -32.57 -17.31 -8.97
C MET A 623 -32.47 -15.78 -9.03
N LEU A 624 -32.28 -15.12 -7.89
CA LEU A 624 -31.71 -13.78 -7.90
C LEU A 624 -30.22 -13.96 -8.19
N SER A 625 -29.90 -14.14 -9.48
CA SER A 625 -28.55 -13.96 -9.99
C SER A 625 -28.42 -12.55 -10.53
N ASP A 626 -27.34 -11.91 -10.12
CA ASP A 626 -26.76 -10.70 -10.68
C ASP A 626 -26.89 -10.65 -12.21
N GLU A 627 -27.42 -9.56 -12.74
CA GLU A 627 -27.17 -9.13 -14.13
C GLU A 627 -27.63 -7.66 -14.30
N ILE A 628 -26.75 -6.74 -13.91
CA ILE A 628 -26.68 -5.40 -14.49
C ILE A 628 -25.42 -5.40 -15.34
N ASP A 629 -25.56 -5.73 -16.62
CA ASP A 629 -24.68 -5.29 -17.73
C ASP A 629 -25.08 -6.01 -19.01
N GLU A 630 -25.98 -5.40 -19.81
CA GLU A 630 -25.93 -5.50 -21.28
C GLU A 630 -26.92 -4.52 -21.92
N ALA A 631 -26.48 -3.27 -22.04
CA ALA A 631 -27.12 -2.28 -22.90
C ALA A 631 -26.08 -1.77 -23.89
N ALA A 632 -25.77 -2.56 -24.92
CA ALA A 632 -25.33 -2.10 -26.23
C ALA A 632 -24.93 -3.28 -27.14
N THR A 633 -25.81 -3.70 -28.04
CA THR A 633 -25.46 -3.93 -29.45
C THR A 633 -26.72 -4.19 -30.28
N GLY A 634 -26.70 -3.68 -31.51
CA GLY A 634 -27.88 -3.45 -32.34
C GLY A 634 -28.54 -4.69 -32.94
N GLY A 635 -29.69 -4.46 -33.58
CA GLY A 635 -30.41 -5.51 -34.29
C GLY A 635 -31.67 -5.03 -34.98
N ASN A 636 -31.48 -4.49 -36.17
CA ASN A 636 -32.42 -4.27 -37.27
C ASN A 636 -33.51 -5.37 -37.47
N LYS A 637 -34.65 -4.94 -38.05
CA LYS A 637 -35.71 -5.68 -38.79
C LYS A 637 -36.88 -6.30 -38.01
N GLN A 638 -38.07 -5.68 -38.12
CA GLN A 638 -38.97 -5.90 -39.26
C GLN A 638 -39.64 -4.59 -39.67
#